data_AF-A0A2E9DYH9-F1
#
_entry.id   AF-A0A2E9DYH9-F1
#
_cell.length_a   1.000
_cell.length_b   1.000
_cell.length_c   1.000
_cell.angle_alpha   90.00
_cell.angle_beta   90.00
_cell.angle_gamma   90.00
#
_symmetry.space_group_name_H-M   'P 1'
#
loop_
_entity.id
_entity.type
_entity.pdbx_description
1 polymer ?
#
loop_
_entity_poly.entity_id
_entity_poly.type
_entity_poly.pdbx_seq_one_letter_code
_entity_poly.pdbx_strand_id
1 'polypeptide(L)'
;MSDDLTSTLTVAKLKALCILNDLPTSGKKIDLLNRLLDSGLSRTELGLSETSQDTIEQETQEEEVVFSLEDDETLTPEIEPVVEKVTKKEPTEVLEAEIIDADLVDLTEEVKKPKNISKPKPKQDNPMTLMEMVKKPQVAAGLIVLLILGAGGWYYFSSQLEPFTADQLSYGDEMEYTISDGNFMVSEGYVDLVIDQFETDYEFCKIEIDIEKGTGSVSISEGGTDQLISQSSNDRLGAVNVRGGHGMSWLSVESVSNYDFDELQVAFHSKEDLFGTTICSDFPDKREGQAEITSTKWTELRERATIGNYVDWELRLGTDQFEGNLMNYGVGGFFGDLEVITPGFSLLLQPVELQELLGNDYIDDGASGFRLGWDWRVLGTEVLGSTEMWKIVATNKDIQDYCLGSASMTLWVEEGNPWATRQTVDVLISGSDSSRQDCSTTSKLLGDYVLPEGELSMSHTFQKSSLKLGSKSLEYGISYDARPMQNELTPDDDELHEWGVNGIHMPDHSTIRTHNLETAMQCFDYFQSAASGATAALEDGGYIWRAIDSDLGSTTQWNVSWIATDETAGWVKFNITGEVSSENCDFDSKGVYDDSVSHNREFIPKVMNLSTIESNLLDSYRFPELTGENAIFTSSGTFHPETRVGYLVVVPGSGINSIFSNIGDATDGATTVDFSREWDTNGLDHRFNLVVDATDGRLVGWNYVNIK
;
A
#
# COMPACT_ATOMS: atom_id res chain seq x y z
N MET A 1 28.51 -9.64 29.28
CA MET A 1 28.87 -8.57 28.33
C MET A 1 27.62 -8.28 27.53
N SER A 2 27.03 -7.11 27.72
CA SER A 2 25.64 -6.84 27.29
C SER A 2 25.35 -5.34 27.36
N ASP A 3 26.04 -4.58 26.53
CA ASP A 3 25.73 -3.20 26.13
C ASP A 3 26.30 -3.02 24.69
N ASP A 4 25.71 -2.12 23.90
CA ASP A 4 26.09 -1.76 22.53
C ASP A 4 26.24 -2.90 21.50
N LEU A 5 25.10 -3.51 21.14
CA LEU A 5 24.89 -4.15 19.82
C LEU A 5 23.91 -3.31 18.98
N THR A 6 24.39 -2.17 18.49
CA THR A 6 23.59 -1.22 17.69
C THR A 6 23.45 -1.67 16.23
N SER A 7 22.52 -2.61 15.96
CA SER A 7 22.14 -2.98 14.59
C SER A 7 21.41 -1.84 13.88
N THR A 8 21.69 -1.62 12.60
CA THR A 8 20.98 -0.65 11.74
C THR A 8 19.56 -1.10 11.35
N LEU A 9 19.22 -2.39 11.51
CA LEU A 9 17.93 -2.95 11.09
C LEU A 9 16.78 -2.53 12.01
N THR A 10 15.56 -2.41 11.46
CA THR A 10 14.35 -2.17 12.26
C THR A 10 13.92 -3.44 13.00
N VAL A 11 13.06 -3.30 14.02
CA VAL A 11 12.52 -4.46 14.76
C VAL A 11 11.71 -5.36 13.83
N ALA A 12 10.98 -4.79 12.87
CA ALA A 12 10.26 -5.54 11.83
C ALA A 12 11.22 -6.39 10.97
N LYS A 13 12.31 -5.79 10.44
CA LYS A 13 13.30 -6.54 9.64
C LYS A 13 14.00 -7.64 10.44
N LEU A 14 14.26 -7.44 11.73
CA LEU A 14 14.79 -8.48 12.62
C LEU A 14 13.76 -9.57 12.96
N LYS A 15 12.46 -9.26 13.09
CA LYS A 15 11.41 -10.27 13.22
C LYS A 15 11.27 -11.11 11.94
N ALA A 16 11.26 -10.48 10.76
CA ALA A 16 11.19 -11.19 9.48
C ALA A 16 12.37 -12.17 9.31
N LEU A 17 13.59 -11.75 9.66
CA LEU A 17 14.75 -12.65 9.68
C LEU A 17 14.61 -13.82 10.67
N CYS A 18 13.90 -13.65 11.79
CA CYS A 18 13.59 -14.75 12.70
C CYS A 18 12.59 -15.74 12.06
N ILE A 19 11.53 -15.26 11.42
CA ILE A 19 10.54 -16.10 10.72
C ILE A 19 11.23 -16.94 9.63
N LEU A 20 12.08 -16.32 8.82
CA LEU A 20 12.85 -16.97 7.75
C LEU A 20 13.91 -17.99 8.23
N ASN A 21 14.06 -18.21 9.54
CA ASN A 21 14.99 -19.18 10.13
C ASN A 21 14.30 -20.07 11.20
N ASP A 22 12.96 -20.15 11.20
CA ASP A 22 12.15 -20.89 12.18
C ASP A 22 12.39 -20.48 13.66
N LEU A 23 12.76 -19.21 13.89
CA LEU A 23 13.08 -18.66 15.21
C LEU A 23 11.92 -17.86 15.82
N PRO A 24 11.67 -17.97 17.15
CA PRO A 24 10.65 -17.18 17.82
C PRO A 24 10.88 -15.66 17.68
N THR A 25 9.83 -14.90 17.33
CA THR A 25 9.85 -13.45 17.07
C THR A 25 9.55 -12.57 18.29
N SER A 26 9.34 -13.16 19.47
CA SER A 26 8.98 -12.47 20.71
C SER A 26 10.20 -11.90 21.44
N GLY A 27 10.09 -10.70 22.02
CA GLY A 27 11.16 -10.05 22.81
C GLY A 27 11.60 -8.68 22.28
N LYS A 28 12.64 -8.10 22.87
CA LYS A 28 13.21 -6.80 22.47
C LYS A 28 14.18 -6.97 21.30
N LYS A 29 14.55 -5.85 20.65
CA LYS A 29 15.51 -5.82 19.52
C LYS A 29 16.81 -6.58 19.79
N ILE A 30 17.34 -6.47 21.01
CA ILE A 30 18.57 -7.16 21.44
C ILE A 30 18.40 -8.69 21.51
N ASP A 31 17.23 -9.17 21.91
CA ASP A 31 16.93 -10.59 22.09
C ASP A 31 16.75 -11.29 20.73
N LEU A 32 16.16 -10.59 19.75
CA LEU A 32 16.04 -11.05 18.35
C LEU A 32 17.42 -11.16 17.71
N LEU A 33 18.22 -10.11 17.86
CA LEU A 33 19.58 -10.02 17.31
C LEU A 33 20.50 -11.14 17.84
N ASN A 34 20.42 -11.43 19.15
CA ASN A 34 21.20 -12.51 19.76
C ASN A 34 20.78 -13.89 19.21
N ARG A 35 19.47 -14.18 19.08
CA ARG A 35 18.98 -15.43 18.46
C ARG A 35 19.47 -15.60 17.03
N LEU A 36 19.48 -14.53 16.24
CA LEU A 36 19.97 -14.58 14.86
C LEU A 36 21.48 -14.86 14.79
N LEU A 37 22.27 -14.27 15.69
CA LEU A 37 23.69 -14.60 15.85
C LEU A 37 23.91 -16.06 16.29
N ASP A 38 23.11 -16.55 17.24
CA ASP A 38 23.18 -17.94 17.74
C ASP A 38 22.74 -18.97 16.68
N SER A 39 21.83 -18.60 15.77
CA SER A 39 21.45 -19.41 14.60
C SER A 39 22.48 -19.41 13.47
N GLY A 40 23.49 -18.53 13.54
CA GLY A 40 24.64 -18.52 12.63
C GLY A 40 24.66 -17.43 11.57
N LEU A 41 23.74 -16.46 11.58
CA LEU A 41 23.81 -15.29 10.69
C LEU A 41 25.04 -14.43 11.04
N SER A 42 25.67 -13.86 10.01
CA SER A 42 26.84 -13.01 10.20
C SER A 42 26.46 -11.65 10.81
N ARG A 43 27.43 -11.04 11.52
CA ARG A 43 27.29 -9.66 12.04
C ARG A 43 27.03 -8.64 10.92
N THR A 44 27.59 -8.88 9.74
CA THR A 44 27.37 -8.10 8.52
C THR A 44 25.92 -8.14 8.04
N GLU A 45 25.30 -9.33 7.96
CA GLU A 45 23.89 -9.48 7.56
C GLU A 45 22.93 -8.85 8.58
N LEU A 46 23.31 -8.84 9.86
CA LEU A 46 22.55 -8.22 10.95
C LEU A 46 22.82 -6.71 11.13
N GLY A 47 23.57 -6.08 10.23
CA GLY A 47 23.82 -4.63 10.24
C GLY A 47 24.63 -4.15 11.45
N LEU A 48 25.57 -4.98 11.94
CA LEU A 48 26.45 -4.68 13.07
C LEU A 48 27.86 -4.32 12.58
N SER A 49 28.45 -3.28 13.17
CA SER A 49 29.81 -2.84 12.82
C SER A 49 30.86 -3.90 13.15
N GLU A 50 31.81 -4.13 12.24
CA GLU A 50 32.93 -5.04 12.48
C GLU A 50 33.81 -4.53 13.63
N THR A 51 33.90 -5.31 14.71
CA THR A 51 34.95 -5.17 15.70
C THR A 51 36.11 -6.08 15.29
N SER A 52 37.24 -5.48 14.91
CA SER A 52 38.43 -6.21 14.47
C SER A 52 38.94 -7.15 15.57
N GLN A 53 39.28 -8.39 15.19
CA GLN A 53 39.96 -9.33 16.07
C GLN A 53 41.41 -8.86 16.34
N ASP A 54 41.87 -8.92 17.60
CA ASP A 54 43.07 -9.72 17.90
C ASP A 54 43.33 -9.94 19.42
N THR A 55 44.06 -11.03 19.71
CA THR A 55 44.80 -11.34 20.97
C THR A 55 44.04 -11.58 22.30
N ILE A 56 43.59 -12.83 22.49
CA ILE A 56 43.94 -13.76 23.60
C ILE A 56 44.53 -13.15 24.90
N GLU A 57 43.89 -13.42 26.06
CA GLU A 57 44.53 -14.15 27.19
C GLU A 57 43.48 -14.75 28.15
N GLN A 58 43.87 -15.80 28.89
CA GLN A 58 43.01 -16.54 29.83
C GLN A 58 43.39 -16.20 31.28
N GLU A 59 42.43 -16.10 32.20
CA GLU A 59 42.58 -16.69 33.54
C GLU A 59 41.21 -16.94 34.21
N THR A 60 41.21 -17.70 35.31
CA THR A 60 40.03 -18.42 35.83
C THR A 60 39.78 -18.21 37.33
N GLN A 61 38.52 -18.37 37.75
CA GLN A 61 38.04 -18.46 39.15
C GLN A 61 38.10 -17.13 39.94
N GLU A 62 37.33 -16.91 41.01
CA GLU A 62 36.52 -17.82 41.85
C GLU A 62 35.28 -17.09 42.45
N GLU A 63 34.24 -17.86 42.82
CA GLU A 63 33.30 -17.78 43.99
C GLU A 63 33.07 -16.44 44.78
N GLU A 64 31.92 -16.13 45.42
CA GLU A 64 30.60 -16.77 45.62
C GLU A 64 29.62 -15.72 46.28
N VAL A 65 28.29 -15.79 46.02
CA VAL A 65 27.14 -15.69 47.00
C VAL A 65 27.01 -14.39 47.88
N VAL A 66 25.88 -13.88 48.43
CA VAL A 66 24.48 -14.30 48.81
C VAL A 66 23.48 -13.11 48.69
N PHE A 67 22.18 -13.44 48.47
CA PHE A 67 20.92 -12.78 48.92
C PHE A 67 20.59 -11.31 48.50
N SER A 68 19.37 -10.90 48.10
CA SER A 68 17.95 -11.40 48.20
C SER A 68 17.08 -10.75 49.31
N LEU A 69 15.75 -10.92 49.19
CA LEU A 69 14.59 -10.42 49.98
C LEU A 69 14.09 -9.02 49.55
N GLU A 70 12.84 -8.79 49.10
CA GLU A 70 11.48 -9.08 49.67
C GLU A 70 11.11 -8.09 50.80
N ASP A 71 9.90 -7.50 50.92
CA ASP A 71 8.73 -7.41 50.01
C ASP A 71 7.71 -6.31 50.47
N ASP A 72 6.59 -6.20 49.74
CA ASP A 72 5.23 -5.73 50.14
C ASP A 72 4.85 -4.23 50.40
N GLU A 73 3.95 -3.79 49.50
CA GLU A 73 2.61 -3.17 49.70
C GLU A 73 2.33 -1.82 50.42
N THR A 74 1.70 -0.93 49.62
CA THR A 74 0.50 -0.08 49.84
C THR A 74 0.31 0.79 51.10
N LEU A 75 0.09 2.11 50.88
CA LEU A 75 -1.21 2.81 51.06
C LEU A 75 -1.06 4.35 51.02
N THR A 76 -1.91 5.02 50.24
CA THR A 76 -2.22 6.47 50.26
C THR A 76 -3.46 6.72 51.16
N PRO A 77 -3.93 7.96 51.48
CA PRO A 77 -3.71 9.24 50.78
C PRO A 77 -3.63 10.55 51.64
N GLU A 78 -3.68 11.70 50.92
CA GLU A 78 -4.39 12.96 51.26
C GLU A 78 -3.60 14.19 51.79
N ILE A 79 -4.16 15.38 51.46
CA ILE A 79 -3.93 16.75 51.97
C ILE A 79 -2.89 17.64 51.25
N GLU A 80 -3.40 18.49 50.36
CA GLU A 80 -2.89 19.83 49.98
C GLU A 80 -3.15 20.87 51.10
N PRO A 81 -2.43 22.04 51.23
CA PRO A 81 -2.36 23.05 50.15
C PRO A 81 -1.16 24.07 50.09
N VAL A 82 -1.02 24.69 48.91
CA VAL A 82 -0.69 26.11 48.58
C VAL A 82 0.00 27.02 49.62
N VAL A 83 1.16 27.63 49.25
CA VAL A 83 1.51 29.08 49.43
C VAL A 83 2.67 29.48 48.49
N GLU A 84 2.60 30.66 47.85
CA GLU A 84 3.72 31.29 47.11
C GLU A 84 4.68 32.08 48.01
N LYS A 85 5.99 32.20 47.65
CA LYS A 85 6.61 33.53 47.33
C LYS A 85 8.09 33.56 46.88
N VAL A 86 8.27 34.37 45.84
CA VAL A 86 9.46 35.01 45.26
C VAL A 86 10.46 35.61 46.28
N THR A 87 11.79 35.52 46.05
CA THR A 87 12.73 36.69 45.86
C THR A 87 14.24 36.35 45.97
N LYS A 88 14.96 36.53 44.83
CA LYS A 88 16.36 37.00 44.61
C LYS A 88 17.42 36.89 45.74
N LYS A 89 18.62 36.37 45.40
CA LYS A 89 19.83 37.19 45.10
C LYS A 89 21.12 36.40 44.77
N GLU A 90 21.84 36.90 43.76
CA GLU A 90 23.29 36.74 43.51
C GLU A 90 24.10 37.79 44.34
N PRO A 91 25.45 37.96 44.25
CA PRO A 91 26.49 37.29 43.43
C PRO A 91 27.67 36.75 44.32
N THR A 92 28.94 36.53 43.96
CA THR A 92 29.84 37.08 42.89
C THR A 92 31.14 36.27 42.73
N GLU A 93 31.80 36.41 41.56
CA GLU A 93 33.28 36.28 41.32
C GLU A 93 33.94 34.88 41.49
N VAL A 94 35.02 34.48 40.78
CA VAL A 94 36.05 35.20 39.98
C VAL A 94 36.41 34.40 38.68
N LEU A 95 36.70 35.12 37.58
CA LEU A 95 37.62 34.92 36.41
C LEU A 95 38.49 33.63 36.33
N GLU A 96 39.08 33.17 35.22
CA GLU A 96 39.25 33.54 33.78
C GLU A 96 39.82 32.25 33.08
N ALA A 97 39.86 32.00 31.77
CA ALA A 97 39.44 32.63 30.50
C ALA A 97 39.11 31.45 29.51
N GLU A 98 39.03 31.50 28.18
CA GLU A 98 39.22 32.50 27.08
C GLU A 98 38.37 32.02 25.87
N ILE A 99 37.94 32.91 24.96
CA ILE A 99 37.10 32.58 23.78
C ILE A 99 37.61 33.37 22.55
N ILE A 100 37.49 32.78 21.35
CA ILE A 100 37.57 33.51 20.07
C ILE A 100 36.31 33.21 19.25
N ASP A 101 35.36 34.13 19.28
CA ASP A 101 34.19 34.14 18.40
C ASP A 101 34.55 34.74 17.03
N ALA A 102 33.82 34.34 16.00
CA ALA A 102 33.78 35.03 14.71
C ALA A 102 32.45 34.75 13.99
N ASP A 103 31.45 35.62 14.18
CA ASP A 103 30.26 35.64 13.33
C ASP A 103 29.62 37.05 13.22
N LEU A 104 28.94 37.26 12.09
CA LEU A 104 27.96 38.33 11.74
C LEU A 104 28.26 39.80 12.08
N VAL A 105 28.03 40.69 11.11
CA VAL A 105 26.79 41.49 11.04
C VAL A 105 26.74 42.35 9.77
N ASP A 106 25.53 42.44 9.19
CA ASP A 106 25.11 43.25 8.05
C ASP A 106 25.17 44.78 8.32
N LEU A 107 25.32 45.61 7.27
CA LEU A 107 25.26 47.07 7.36
C LEU A 107 24.62 47.73 6.13
N THR A 108 23.35 48.10 6.28
CA THR A 108 22.68 49.13 5.50
C THR A 108 23.00 50.53 6.05
N GLU A 109 23.14 51.56 5.21
CA GLU A 109 23.13 52.97 5.68
C GLU A 109 22.64 53.98 4.63
N GLU A 110 22.13 55.13 5.10
CA GLU A 110 21.48 56.17 4.30
C GLU A 110 22.41 57.30 3.78
N VAL A 111 21.86 58.18 2.94
CA VAL A 111 22.59 59.27 2.25
C VAL A 111 22.48 60.63 2.98
N LYS A 112 23.62 61.29 3.31
CA LYS A 112 23.81 62.80 3.24
C LYS A 112 25.25 63.33 3.54
N LYS A 113 25.97 63.71 2.46
CA LYS A 113 26.70 64.99 2.14
C LYS A 113 27.50 65.85 3.19
N PRO A 114 28.50 66.69 2.77
CA PRO A 114 29.87 66.60 3.32
C PRO A 114 30.63 67.94 3.64
N LYS A 115 31.89 67.84 4.12
CA LYS A 115 33.04 68.80 3.96
C LYS A 115 34.36 68.17 4.52
N ASN A 116 35.51 68.15 3.82
CA ASN A 116 36.55 69.21 3.60
C ASN A 116 37.31 69.63 4.89
N ILE A 117 38.65 69.76 5.01
CA ILE A 117 39.82 69.79 4.08
C ILE A 117 41.12 69.35 4.81
N SER A 118 42.06 68.63 4.14
CA SER A 118 43.49 69.02 4.02
C SER A 118 44.29 68.05 3.11
N LYS A 119 45.44 68.50 2.59
CA LYS A 119 46.40 67.73 1.76
C LYS A 119 47.84 68.05 2.17
N PRO A 120 48.78 67.13 1.93
CA PRO A 120 49.92 67.49 1.06
C PRO A 120 50.08 66.58 -0.17
N LYS A 121 50.77 67.11 -1.18
CA LYS A 121 51.34 66.45 -2.37
C LYS A 121 52.58 67.28 -2.78
N PRO A 122 53.52 66.78 -3.62
CA PRO A 122 53.71 65.41 -4.08
C PRO A 122 55.17 64.89 -3.90
N LYS A 123 55.40 63.63 -4.27
CA LYS A 123 56.55 63.27 -5.11
C LYS A 123 56.03 62.60 -6.39
N GLN A 124 56.85 62.60 -7.43
CA GLN A 124 56.47 62.32 -8.81
C GLN A 124 57.35 61.22 -9.36
N ASP A 125 56.74 60.10 -9.74
CA ASP A 125 57.27 59.10 -10.67
C ASP A 125 56.18 58.76 -11.69
N ASN A 126 56.58 58.23 -12.85
CA ASN A 126 55.75 58.27 -14.05
C ASN A 126 54.52 57.34 -14.00
N PRO A 127 53.38 57.76 -14.59
CA PRO A 127 52.26 56.86 -14.84
C PRO A 127 52.64 55.85 -15.94
N MET A 128 52.83 54.59 -15.57
CA MET A 128 52.95 53.47 -16.50
C MET A 128 51.66 53.36 -17.31
N THR A 129 51.76 53.32 -18.65
CA THR A 129 50.56 53.32 -19.50
C THR A 129 49.93 51.93 -19.59
N LEU A 130 48.60 51.87 -19.78
CA LEU A 130 47.83 50.61 -19.92
C LEU A 130 48.46 49.61 -20.92
N MET A 131 49.10 50.11 -21.98
CA MET A 131 49.75 49.30 -23.02
C MET A 131 50.97 48.48 -22.51
N GLU A 132 51.56 48.84 -21.36
CA GLU A 132 52.66 48.07 -20.76
C GLU A 132 52.19 47.03 -19.75
N MET A 133 51.01 47.22 -19.13
CA MET A 133 50.42 46.24 -18.20
C MET A 133 49.96 44.96 -18.92
N VAL A 134 49.43 45.11 -20.14
CA VAL A 134 48.94 44.00 -20.99
C VAL A 134 50.07 43.09 -21.51
N LYS A 135 51.32 43.56 -21.53
CA LYS A 135 52.47 42.81 -22.08
C LYS A 135 53.09 41.75 -21.15
N LYS A 136 52.56 41.56 -19.94
CA LYS A 136 52.95 40.45 -19.05
C LYS A 136 51.98 39.27 -19.21
N PRO A 137 52.41 38.11 -19.72
CA PRO A 137 51.51 36.98 -19.99
C PRO A 137 50.79 36.45 -18.74
N GLN A 138 51.43 36.55 -17.57
CA GLN A 138 50.86 36.16 -16.28
C GLN A 138 49.70 37.07 -15.81
N VAL A 139 49.58 38.30 -16.32
CA VAL A 139 48.48 39.23 -15.96
C VAL A 139 47.29 39.05 -16.90
N ALA A 140 47.53 38.79 -18.18
CA ALA A 140 46.47 38.55 -19.17
C ALA A 140 45.62 37.32 -18.81
N ALA A 141 46.24 36.22 -18.34
CA ALA A 141 45.53 35.02 -17.92
C ALA A 141 44.55 35.29 -16.76
N GLY A 142 45.00 35.96 -15.69
CA GLY A 142 44.14 36.28 -14.54
C GLY A 142 42.98 37.22 -14.88
N LEU A 143 43.18 38.16 -15.81
CA LEU A 143 42.14 39.10 -16.25
C LEU A 143 41.13 38.42 -17.19
N ILE A 144 41.57 37.48 -18.03
CA ILE A 144 40.67 36.62 -18.83
C ILE A 144 39.86 35.69 -17.91
N VAL A 145 40.49 35.07 -16.90
CA VAL A 145 39.77 34.25 -15.91
C VAL A 145 38.75 35.07 -15.12
N LEU A 146 39.09 36.29 -14.68
CA LEU A 146 38.13 37.19 -14.03
C LEU A 146 37.00 37.68 -14.95
N LEU A 147 37.22 37.77 -16.27
CA LEU A 147 36.15 38.07 -17.22
C LEU A 147 35.28 36.84 -17.52
N ILE A 148 35.85 35.63 -17.56
CA ILE A 148 35.09 34.38 -17.74
C ILE A 148 34.27 34.06 -16.49
N LEU A 149 34.84 34.19 -15.29
CA LEU A 149 34.10 34.03 -14.03
C LEU A 149 33.09 35.17 -13.83
N GLY A 150 33.47 36.42 -14.13
CA GLY A 150 32.61 37.59 -13.91
C GLY A 150 31.47 37.77 -14.91
N ALA A 151 31.62 37.30 -16.15
CA ALA A 151 30.56 37.38 -17.18
C ALA A 151 29.88 36.04 -17.46
N GLY A 152 30.59 34.92 -17.34
CA GLY A 152 30.02 33.58 -17.47
C GLY A 152 29.34 33.11 -16.19
N GLY A 153 29.94 33.35 -15.02
CA GLY A 153 29.34 33.01 -13.73
C GLY A 153 28.03 33.77 -13.49
N TRP A 154 27.97 35.06 -13.81
CA TRP A 154 26.73 35.83 -13.68
C TRP A 154 25.61 35.29 -14.57
N TYR A 155 25.93 34.86 -15.81
CA TYR A 155 24.93 34.28 -16.72
C TYR A 155 24.45 32.90 -16.24
N TYR A 156 25.33 32.10 -15.63
CA TYR A 156 24.98 30.80 -15.06
C TYR A 156 24.07 30.94 -13.81
N PHE A 157 24.37 31.87 -12.91
CA PHE A 157 23.55 32.15 -11.72
C PHE A 157 22.33 33.06 -11.97
N SER A 158 22.18 33.66 -13.15
CA SER A 158 21.01 34.49 -13.51
C SER A 158 20.12 33.85 -14.58
N SER A 159 20.19 32.52 -14.72
CA SER A 159 19.37 31.71 -15.63
C SER A 159 19.13 30.30 -15.06
N GLN A 160 19.04 30.21 -13.72
CA GLN A 160 18.38 29.12 -13.01
C GLN A 160 17.00 29.64 -12.61
N LEU A 161 15.99 28.76 -12.56
CA LEU A 161 14.69 29.08 -11.97
C LEU A 161 14.84 29.47 -10.50
N GLU A 162 13.89 30.23 -9.96
CA GLU A 162 13.86 30.48 -8.51
C GLU A 162 13.48 29.15 -7.80
N PRO A 163 14.23 28.69 -6.79
CA PRO A 163 13.91 27.47 -6.05
C PRO A 163 12.62 27.61 -5.25
N PHE A 164 11.72 26.62 -5.35
CA PHE A 164 10.43 26.61 -4.65
C PHE A 164 10.21 25.31 -3.88
N THR A 165 9.26 25.31 -2.95
CA THR A 165 8.74 24.11 -2.27
C THR A 165 7.43 23.69 -2.91
N ALA A 166 7.19 22.38 -3.05
CA ALA A 166 5.95 21.87 -3.66
C ALA A 166 4.68 22.51 -3.06
N ASP A 167 3.81 23.01 -3.94
CA ASP A 167 2.52 23.59 -3.54
C ASP A 167 1.61 22.53 -2.91
N GLN A 168 0.87 22.92 -1.87
CA GLN A 168 -0.13 22.06 -1.24
C GLN A 168 -1.46 22.15 -2.00
N LEU A 169 -2.06 20.99 -2.29
CA LEU A 169 -3.40 20.88 -2.87
C LEU A 169 -4.47 21.66 -2.07
N SER A 170 -5.51 22.06 -2.79
CA SER A 170 -6.66 22.82 -2.31
C SER A 170 -7.98 22.20 -2.77
N TYR A 171 -9.03 22.35 -1.95
CA TYR A 171 -10.39 22.00 -2.35
C TYR A 171 -10.82 22.83 -3.57
N GLY A 172 -11.23 22.13 -4.64
CA GLY A 172 -11.53 22.72 -5.95
C GLY A 172 -10.36 22.74 -6.94
N ASP A 173 -9.18 22.22 -6.59
CA ASP A 173 -8.10 21.98 -7.55
C ASP A 173 -8.52 20.97 -8.63
N GLU A 174 -8.13 21.22 -9.87
CA GLU A 174 -8.47 20.41 -11.04
C GLU A 174 -7.40 20.59 -12.12
N MET A 175 -6.86 19.49 -12.65
CA MET A 175 -5.85 19.48 -13.71
C MET A 175 -6.22 18.46 -14.79
N GLU A 176 -6.45 18.95 -16.00
CA GLU A 176 -6.60 18.11 -17.20
C GLU A 176 -5.22 17.74 -17.77
N TYR A 177 -5.11 16.54 -18.34
CA TYR A 177 -3.91 16.06 -19.02
C TYR A 177 -4.21 15.19 -20.25
N THR A 178 -3.22 15.08 -21.12
CA THR A 178 -3.18 14.08 -22.20
C THR A 178 -2.26 12.93 -21.81
N ILE A 179 -2.64 11.73 -22.21
CA ILE A 179 -1.89 10.48 -22.04
C ILE A 179 -1.32 10.09 -23.41
N SER A 180 -0.02 9.83 -23.50
CA SER A 180 0.65 9.38 -24.74
C SER A 180 1.72 8.33 -24.46
N ASP A 181 2.19 7.67 -25.52
CA ASP A 181 3.29 6.70 -25.47
C ASP A 181 3.01 5.55 -24.49
N GLY A 182 1.73 5.17 -24.34
CA GLY A 182 1.28 4.17 -23.40
C GLY A 182 1.45 2.75 -23.94
N ASN A 183 2.18 1.91 -23.21
CA ASN A 183 2.27 0.47 -23.43
C ASN A 183 2.25 -0.22 -22.06
N PHE A 184 1.35 -1.20 -21.92
CA PHE A 184 1.22 -2.05 -20.74
C PHE A 184 1.28 -3.50 -21.19
N MET A 185 2.07 -4.32 -20.51
CA MET A 185 2.28 -5.72 -20.90
C MET A 185 2.31 -6.59 -19.65
N VAL A 186 1.60 -7.72 -19.70
CA VAL A 186 1.60 -8.77 -18.67
C VAL A 186 1.78 -10.12 -19.33
N SER A 187 2.48 -11.04 -18.67
CA SER A 187 2.84 -12.36 -19.20
C SER A 187 2.82 -13.46 -18.14
N GLU A 188 2.60 -14.70 -18.60
CA GLU A 188 2.45 -15.92 -17.79
C GLU A 188 1.49 -15.71 -16.60
N GLY A 189 1.93 -15.89 -15.34
CA GLY A 189 1.05 -15.82 -14.17
C GLY A 189 0.44 -14.44 -13.88
N TYR A 190 0.94 -13.36 -14.51
CA TYR A 190 0.27 -12.05 -14.47
C TYR A 190 -0.94 -11.96 -15.41
N VAL A 191 -1.03 -12.85 -16.40
CA VAL A 191 -2.19 -12.92 -17.32
C VAL A 191 -3.36 -13.58 -16.62
N ASP A 192 -3.12 -14.63 -15.83
CA ASP A 192 -4.15 -15.36 -15.10
C ASP A 192 -4.89 -14.41 -14.11
N LEU A 193 -4.16 -13.52 -13.42
CA LEU A 193 -4.74 -12.45 -12.57
C LEU A 193 -5.71 -11.50 -13.31
N VAL A 194 -5.54 -11.33 -14.62
CA VAL A 194 -6.42 -10.49 -15.46
C VAL A 194 -7.55 -11.33 -16.05
N ILE A 195 -7.26 -12.54 -16.54
CA ILE A 195 -8.18 -13.40 -17.28
C ILE A 195 -9.15 -14.16 -16.37
N ASP A 196 -8.81 -14.46 -15.12
CA ASP A 196 -9.76 -15.03 -14.15
C ASP A 196 -11.01 -14.14 -13.92
N GLN A 197 -10.93 -12.86 -14.30
CA GLN A 197 -12.09 -11.96 -14.28
C GLN A 197 -13.02 -12.12 -15.50
N PHE A 198 -12.64 -12.83 -16.56
CA PHE A 198 -13.40 -12.95 -17.81
C PHE A 198 -13.50 -14.43 -18.26
N GLU A 199 -14.71 -14.98 -18.39
CA GLU A 199 -14.86 -16.32 -18.97
C GLU A 199 -14.44 -16.31 -20.45
N THR A 200 -13.37 -17.04 -20.79
CA THR A 200 -12.86 -17.14 -22.16
C THR A 200 -12.48 -18.58 -22.51
N ASP A 201 -12.81 -19.02 -23.73
CA ASP A 201 -12.48 -20.36 -24.27
C ASP A 201 -10.97 -20.54 -24.60
N TYR A 202 -10.11 -19.58 -24.23
CA TYR A 202 -8.73 -19.48 -24.71
C TYR A 202 -7.75 -19.18 -23.58
N GLU A 203 -6.80 -20.08 -23.34
CA GLU A 203 -5.68 -19.78 -22.44
C GLU A 203 -4.72 -18.77 -23.09
N PHE A 204 -4.55 -17.62 -22.44
CA PHE A 204 -3.58 -16.60 -22.84
C PHE A 204 -2.26 -16.75 -22.06
N CYS A 205 -1.17 -16.25 -22.64
CA CYS A 205 0.20 -16.25 -22.09
C CYS A 205 0.85 -14.87 -22.07
N LYS A 206 0.34 -13.93 -22.88
CA LYS A 206 0.71 -12.51 -22.84
C LYS A 206 -0.47 -11.65 -23.28
N ILE A 207 -0.68 -10.55 -22.58
CA ILE A 207 -1.56 -9.45 -23.01
C ILE A 207 -0.68 -8.21 -23.14
N GLU A 208 -0.85 -7.47 -24.23
CA GLU A 208 -0.21 -6.18 -24.45
C GLU A 208 -1.26 -5.14 -24.86
N ILE A 209 -1.23 -3.98 -24.22
CA ILE A 209 -2.19 -2.89 -24.37
C ILE A 209 -1.42 -1.64 -24.82
N ASP A 210 -1.63 -1.25 -26.06
CA ASP A 210 -1.07 -0.04 -26.67
C ASP A 210 -2.12 1.09 -26.59
N ILE A 211 -1.69 2.28 -26.14
CA ILE A 211 -2.50 3.49 -26.01
C ILE A 211 -1.88 4.59 -26.88
N GLU A 212 -2.43 4.82 -28.08
CA GLU A 212 -1.92 5.88 -28.96
C GLU A 212 -2.24 7.27 -28.38
N LYS A 213 -3.46 7.47 -27.87
CA LYS A 213 -3.95 8.71 -27.28
C LYS A 213 -4.96 8.41 -26.18
N GLY A 214 -4.83 9.12 -25.07
CA GLY A 214 -5.88 9.26 -24.06
C GLY A 214 -5.94 10.68 -23.52
N THR A 215 -7.02 10.98 -22.80
CA THR A 215 -7.11 12.18 -21.96
C THR A 215 -7.47 11.78 -20.53
N GLY A 216 -7.32 12.70 -19.59
CA GLY A 216 -7.71 12.47 -18.22
C GLY A 216 -7.73 13.74 -17.40
N SER A 217 -8.19 13.63 -16.17
CA SER A 217 -8.19 14.72 -15.19
C SER A 217 -8.03 14.21 -13.77
N VAL A 218 -7.23 14.91 -12.97
CA VAL A 218 -7.18 14.75 -11.51
C VAL A 218 -7.83 15.96 -10.87
N SER A 219 -8.65 15.73 -9.84
CA SER A 219 -9.39 16.81 -9.17
C SER A 219 -9.66 16.51 -7.70
N ILE A 220 -9.79 17.57 -6.91
CA ILE A 220 -10.08 17.52 -5.47
C ILE A 220 -11.43 18.18 -5.23
N SER A 221 -12.42 17.38 -4.80
CA SER A 221 -13.81 17.84 -4.64
C SER A 221 -13.95 18.96 -3.59
N GLU A 222 -14.86 19.91 -3.84
CA GLU A 222 -15.20 20.99 -2.88
C GLU A 222 -16.56 20.67 -2.19
N GLY A 223 -16.50 19.84 -1.16
CA GLY A 223 -17.67 19.38 -0.39
C GLY A 223 -18.46 20.50 0.29
N GLY A 224 -19.77 20.50 0.07
CA GLY A 224 -20.72 21.49 0.60
C GLY A 224 -21.08 21.31 2.08
N THR A 225 -21.89 22.22 2.62
CA THR A 225 -22.33 22.16 4.03
C THR A 225 -23.23 20.96 4.36
N ASP A 226 -23.82 20.35 3.34
CA ASP A 226 -24.54 19.08 3.39
C ASP A 226 -23.63 17.87 3.73
N GLN A 227 -22.34 17.94 3.36
CA GLN A 227 -21.34 16.92 3.67
C GLN A 227 -20.86 16.98 5.13
N LEU A 228 -21.10 18.09 5.82
CA LEU A 228 -20.68 18.30 7.21
C LEU A 228 -21.68 17.69 8.21
N ILE A 229 -22.03 16.42 7.97
CA ILE A 229 -22.94 15.62 8.79
C ILE A 229 -22.36 15.50 10.21
N SER A 230 -23.21 15.74 11.21
CA SER A 230 -22.87 15.72 12.65
C SER A 230 -21.73 16.65 13.10
N GLN A 231 -21.32 17.63 12.27
CA GLN A 231 -20.32 18.64 12.64
C GLN A 231 -20.94 19.79 13.44
N SER A 232 -20.21 20.33 14.42
CA SER A 232 -20.63 21.52 15.18
C SER A 232 -20.25 22.85 14.50
N SER A 233 -19.36 22.81 13.52
CA SER A 233 -18.86 23.97 12.78
C SER A 233 -18.64 23.70 11.28
N ASN A 234 -18.74 24.77 10.47
CA ASN A 234 -18.50 24.72 9.03
C ASN A 234 -17.02 24.97 8.67
N ASP A 235 -16.09 24.75 9.59
CA ASP A 235 -14.66 24.99 9.35
C ASP A 235 -14.05 23.92 8.42
N ARG A 236 -14.53 22.67 8.50
CA ARG A 236 -14.16 21.57 7.56
C ARG A 236 -14.78 21.67 6.15
N LEU A 237 -15.36 22.81 5.76
CA LEU A 237 -15.90 23.01 4.40
C LEU A 237 -14.85 22.65 3.33
N GLY A 238 -15.30 21.99 2.26
CA GLY A 238 -14.44 21.34 1.27
C GLY A 238 -14.39 19.82 1.43
N ALA A 239 -14.50 19.29 2.66
CA ALA A 239 -14.47 17.85 2.89
C ALA A 239 -15.80 17.14 2.58
N VAL A 240 -15.72 15.86 2.22
CA VAL A 240 -16.84 15.00 1.81
C VAL A 240 -17.15 13.94 2.89
N ASN A 241 -18.41 13.55 3.06
CA ASN A 241 -18.79 12.44 3.94
C ASN A 241 -18.74 11.11 3.18
N VAL A 242 -18.00 10.14 3.71
CA VAL A 242 -17.85 8.80 3.13
C VAL A 242 -18.08 7.73 4.19
N ARG A 243 -18.50 6.53 3.80
CA ARG A 243 -18.54 5.36 4.70
C ARG A 243 -17.27 4.54 4.59
N GLY A 244 -16.73 4.10 5.73
CA GLY A 244 -15.62 3.13 5.76
C GLY A 244 -16.11 1.69 5.82
N GLY A 245 -15.19 0.71 5.86
CA GLY A 245 -15.52 -0.72 5.79
C GLY A 245 -16.38 -1.28 6.93
N HIS A 246 -16.58 -0.55 8.03
CA HIS A 246 -17.55 -0.89 9.10
C HIS A 246 -18.91 -0.18 8.92
N GLY A 247 -19.17 0.47 7.77
CA GLY A 247 -20.37 1.24 7.47
C GLY A 247 -20.48 2.60 8.18
N MET A 248 -19.54 2.93 9.05
CA MET A 248 -19.48 4.19 9.81
C MET A 248 -19.04 5.37 8.93
N SER A 249 -19.62 6.55 9.18
CA SER A 249 -19.30 7.79 8.45
C SER A 249 -17.97 8.41 8.91
N TRP A 250 -17.17 8.83 7.93
CA TRP A 250 -15.91 9.56 8.08
C TRP A 250 -15.98 10.90 7.34
N LEU A 251 -15.04 11.80 7.65
CA LEU A 251 -14.87 13.05 6.92
C LEU A 251 -13.50 13.06 6.24
N SER A 252 -13.49 13.24 4.93
CA SER A 252 -12.34 12.97 4.07
C SER A 252 -12.13 14.04 3.00
N VAL A 253 -10.88 14.12 2.51
CA VAL A 253 -10.60 14.65 1.18
C VAL A 253 -10.99 13.59 0.16
N GLU A 254 -11.74 14.00 -0.86
CA GLU A 254 -12.08 13.18 -2.02
C GLU A 254 -11.23 13.63 -3.21
N SER A 255 -10.50 12.68 -3.80
CA SER A 255 -9.72 12.87 -5.04
C SER A 255 -10.35 12.03 -6.13
N VAL A 256 -10.69 12.64 -7.27
CA VAL A 256 -11.29 11.97 -8.42
C VAL A 256 -10.32 12.05 -9.61
N SER A 257 -10.00 10.89 -10.17
CA SER A 257 -9.05 10.70 -11.26
C SER A 257 -9.75 9.98 -12.43
N ASN A 258 -9.97 10.71 -13.53
CA ASN A 258 -10.67 10.23 -14.72
C ASN A 258 -9.68 9.91 -15.85
N TYR A 259 -9.95 8.85 -16.61
CA TYR A 259 -9.16 8.41 -17.76
C TYR A 259 -10.10 8.05 -18.92
N ASP A 260 -9.84 8.62 -20.09
CA ASP A 260 -10.61 8.41 -21.33
C ASP A 260 -9.64 8.00 -22.44
N PHE A 261 -9.77 6.77 -22.91
CA PHE A 261 -8.91 6.13 -23.91
C PHE A 261 -9.67 5.96 -25.23
N ASP A 262 -9.75 7.06 -25.98
CA ASP A 262 -10.36 7.19 -27.31
C ASP A 262 -9.85 6.16 -28.34
N GLU A 263 -8.58 5.77 -28.25
CA GLU A 263 -7.84 4.91 -29.19
C GLU A 263 -7.00 3.86 -28.45
N LEU A 264 -7.63 2.74 -28.08
CA LEU A 264 -6.99 1.60 -27.41
C LEU A 264 -6.74 0.45 -28.41
N GLN A 265 -5.60 -0.24 -28.30
CA GLN A 265 -5.39 -1.53 -28.96
C GLN A 265 -4.90 -2.59 -27.97
N VAL A 266 -5.65 -3.68 -27.84
CA VAL A 266 -5.29 -4.83 -27.00
C VAL A 266 -4.86 -6.00 -27.89
N ALA A 267 -3.74 -6.62 -27.57
CA ALA A 267 -3.13 -7.74 -28.27
C ALA A 267 -3.04 -8.97 -27.35
N PHE A 268 -3.90 -9.95 -27.61
CA PHE A 268 -3.96 -11.19 -26.84
C PHE A 268 -3.12 -12.29 -27.51
N HIS A 269 -2.11 -12.80 -26.80
CA HIS A 269 -1.32 -13.95 -27.25
C HIS A 269 -1.82 -15.23 -26.55
N SER A 270 -2.26 -16.20 -27.34
CA SER A 270 -2.71 -17.52 -26.86
C SER A 270 -1.55 -18.51 -26.65
N LYS A 271 -1.72 -19.45 -25.72
CA LYS A 271 -0.86 -20.64 -25.56
C LYS A 271 -1.11 -21.60 -26.74
N GLU A 272 -0.04 -22.00 -27.44
CA GLU A 272 -0.08 -22.92 -28.59
C GLU A 272 0.80 -24.17 -28.34
N ASP A 273 0.20 -25.36 -28.49
CA ASP A 273 0.88 -26.63 -28.29
C ASP A 273 1.60 -27.12 -29.57
N LEU A 274 2.90 -26.80 -29.69
CA LEU A 274 3.72 -27.14 -30.86
C LEU A 274 4.73 -28.24 -30.52
N PHE A 275 4.56 -29.40 -31.14
CA PHE A 275 5.42 -30.60 -30.98
C PHE A 275 5.55 -31.16 -29.55
N GLY A 276 4.64 -30.80 -28.64
CA GLY A 276 4.70 -31.20 -27.22
C GLY A 276 5.48 -30.22 -26.33
N THR A 277 5.72 -29.00 -26.83
CA THR A 277 6.04 -27.83 -26.01
C THR A 277 4.99 -26.77 -26.24
N THR A 278 4.32 -26.33 -25.18
CA THR A 278 3.46 -25.15 -25.19
C THR A 278 4.35 -23.92 -25.39
N ILE A 279 3.97 -23.03 -26.32
CA ILE A 279 4.64 -21.76 -26.59
C ILE A 279 3.63 -20.62 -26.62
N CYS A 280 4.07 -19.40 -26.36
CA CYS A 280 3.23 -18.22 -26.57
C CYS A 280 3.23 -17.83 -28.05
N SER A 281 2.06 -17.54 -28.63
CA SER A 281 1.94 -17.30 -30.07
C SER A 281 2.60 -15.99 -30.54
N ASP A 282 3.36 -16.06 -31.63
CA ASP A 282 3.91 -14.88 -32.34
C ASP A 282 2.80 -14.02 -33.02
N PHE A 283 1.56 -14.52 -33.11
CA PHE A 283 0.46 -13.90 -33.85
C PHE A 283 -0.72 -13.55 -32.91
N PRO A 284 -0.68 -12.41 -32.21
CA PRO A 284 -1.76 -12.03 -31.29
C PRO A 284 -3.07 -11.69 -32.01
N ASP A 285 -4.18 -11.99 -31.34
CA ASP A 285 -5.48 -11.40 -31.68
C ASP A 285 -5.48 -9.93 -31.25
N LYS A 286 -5.47 -9.01 -32.22
CA LYS A 286 -5.43 -7.56 -31.99
C LYS A 286 -6.82 -6.95 -32.14
N ARG A 287 -7.37 -6.44 -31.03
CA ARG A 287 -8.67 -5.77 -30.96
C ARG A 287 -8.46 -4.27 -30.73
N GLU A 288 -9.08 -3.46 -31.57
CA GLU A 288 -9.19 -2.01 -31.36
C GLU A 288 -10.42 -1.73 -30.48
N GLY A 289 -10.34 -0.72 -29.63
CA GLY A 289 -11.35 -0.46 -28.61
C GLY A 289 -11.26 0.91 -27.96
N GLN A 290 -12.05 1.09 -26.91
CA GLN A 290 -12.10 2.30 -26.08
C GLN A 290 -12.29 1.90 -24.62
N ALA A 291 -11.76 2.70 -23.69
CA ALA A 291 -11.97 2.51 -22.25
C ALA A 291 -12.16 3.84 -21.51
N GLU A 292 -13.14 3.89 -20.61
CA GLU A 292 -13.40 4.99 -19.70
C GLU A 292 -13.26 4.47 -18.26
N ILE A 293 -12.46 5.13 -17.42
CA ILE A 293 -12.19 4.72 -16.04
C ILE A 293 -12.28 5.94 -15.12
N THR A 294 -13.05 5.84 -14.03
CA THR A 294 -13.16 6.85 -12.98
C THR A 294 -12.74 6.24 -11.66
N SER A 295 -11.62 6.71 -11.08
CA SER A 295 -11.16 6.30 -9.75
C SER A 295 -11.35 7.42 -8.73
N THR A 296 -12.07 7.13 -7.65
CA THR A 296 -12.32 8.05 -6.54
C THR A 296 -11.66 7.54 -5.27
N LYS A 297 -10.74 8.30 -4.67
CA LYS A 297 -10.02 7.95 -3.44
C LYS A 297 -10.42 8.88 -2.30
N TRP A 298 -10.79 8.33 -1.15
CA TRP A 298 -11.12 9.09 0.05
C TRP A 298 -10.03 8.96 1.12
N THR A 299 -9.47 10.09 1.53
CA THR A 299 -8.37 10.17 2.51
C THR A 299 -8.81 10.94 3.76
N GLU A 300 -8.67 10.31 4.94
CA GLU A 300 -9.18 10.80 6.22
C GLU A 300 -8.42 12.03 6.74
N LEU A 301 -9.14 13.03 7.26
CA LEU A 301 -8.55 14.35 7.56
C LEU A 301 -7.54 14.37 8.72
N ARG A 302 -7.58 13.44 9.68
CA ARG A 302 -6.78 13.49 10.92
C ARG A 302 -5.49 12.68 10.80
N GLU A 303 -5.62 11.44 10.35
CA GLU A 303 -4.56 10.42 10.27
C GLU A 303 -4.02 10.23 8.85
N ARG A 304 -4.67 10.83 7.83
CA ARG A 304 -4.32 10.68 6.40
C ARG A 304 -4.43 9.23 5.89
N ALA A 305 -5.21 8.39 6.55
CA ALA A 305 -5.48 7.02 6.13
C ALA A 305 -6.47 7.01 4.95
N THR A 306 -6.28 6.10 3.99
CA THR A 306 -7.27 5.83 2.95
C THR A 306 -8.48 5.15 3.58
N ILE A 307 -9.67 5.79 3.52
CA ILE A 307 -10.94 5.17 3.95
C ILE A 307 -11.46 4.19 2.89
N GLY A 308 -11.20 4.51 1.62
CA GLY A 308 -11.41 3.58 0.52
C GLY A 308 -11.07 4.17 -0.83
N ASN A 309 -11.18 3.32 -1.85
CA ASN A 309 -11.10 3.67 -3.26
C ASN A 309 -12.23 2.97 -4.02
N TYR A 310 -12.99 3.74 -4.78
CA TYR A 310 -14.00 3.28 -5.72
C TYR A 310 -13.44 3.41 -7.14
N VAL A 311 -13.68 2.43 -8.00
CA VAL A 311 -13.34 2.48 -9.43
C VAL A 311 -14.55 2.08 -10.25
N ASP A 312 -15.04 3.00 -11.07
CA ASP A 312 -16.03 2.75 -12.13
C ASP A 312 -15.28 2.57 -13.45
N TRP A 313 -15.68 1.62 -14.30
CA TRP A 313 -15.02 1.38 -15.58
C TRP A 313 -15.95 0.82 -16.65
N GLU A 314 -15.75 1.28 -17.90
CA GLU A 314 -16.30 0.67 -19.10
C GLU A 314 -15.18 0.39 -20.11
N LEU A 315 -15.18 -0.80 -20.69
CA LEU A 315 -14.23 -1.26 -21.71
C LEU A 315 -15.00 -1.84 -22.90
N ARG A 316 -14.72 -1.33 -24.11
CA ARG A 316 -15.33 -1.79 -25.37
C ARG A 316 -14.24 -2.32 -26.29
N LEU A 317 -14.25 -3.62 -26.62
CA LEU A 317 -13.27 -4.27 -27.49
C LEU A 317 -13.96 -4.85 -28.73
N GLY A 318 -13.89 -4.15 -29.86
CA GLY A 318 -14.52 -4.57 -31.12
C GLY A 318 -16.05 -4.62 -31.05
N THR A 319 -16.60 -5.79 -30.74
CA THR A 319 -18.05 -6.03 -30.50
C THR A 319 -18.43 -6.09 -29.03
N ASP A 320 -17.46 -6.36 -28.17
CA ASP A 320 -17.65 -6.93 -26.84
C ASP A 320 -17.65 -5.77 -25.83
N GLN A 321 -18.62 -5.76 -24.91
CA GLN A 321 -18.81 -4.66 -23.96
C GLN A 321 -18.74 -5.17 -22.52
N PHE A 322 -17.78 -4.63 -21.78
CA PHE A 322 -17.54 -4.93 -20.37
C PHE A 322 -17.75 -3.65 -19.56
N GLU A 323 -18.52 -3.72 -18.49
CA GLU A 323 -18.71 -2.61 -17.55
C GLU A 323 -18.63 -3.14 -16.11
N GLY A 324 -18.15 -2.33 -15.17
CA GLY A 324 -18.05 -2.76 -13.79
C GLY A 324 -17.73 -1.66 -12.79
N ASN A 325 -17.86 -2.00 -11.51
CA ASN A 325 -17.43 -1.15 -10.41
C ASN A 325 -16.84 -1.96 -9.26
N LEU A 326 -15.80 -1.38 -8.65
CA LEU A 326 -15.00 -1.95 -7.58
C LEU A 326 -14.97 -0.98 -6.41
N MET A 327 -15.08 -1.48 -5.18
CA MET A 327 -14.86 -0.72 -3.95
C MET A 327 -13.89 -1.47 -3.04
N ASN A 328 -12.89 -0.77 -2.53
CA ASN A 328 -11.90 -1.29 -1.58
C ASN A 328 -11.84 -0.33 -0.36
N TYR A 329 -11.89 -0.86 0.86
CA TYR A 329 -11.85 -0.09 2.11
C TYR A 329 -10.46 -0.05 2.76
N GLY A 330 -9.45 0.33 1.96
CA GLY A 330 -8.10 0.64 2.44
C GLY A 330 -7.17 -0.56 2.63
N VAL A 331 -7.45 -1.69 1.98
CA VAL A 331 -6.62 -2.91 2.05
C VAL A 331 -5.98 -3.17 0.68
N GLY A 332 -4.67 -2.89 0.57
CA GLY A 332 -3.94 -2.93 -0.70
C GLY A 332 -4.21 -1.72 -1.60
N GLY A 333 -3.19 -1.34 -2.38
CA GLY A 333 -3.38 -0.41 -3.51
C GLY A 333 -3.92 -1.13 -4.74
N PHE A 334 -4.02 -0.40 -5.87
CA PHE A 334 -4.33 -0.99 -7.18
C PHE A 334 -3.39 -2.17 -7.53
N PHE A 335 -2.14 -2.11 -7.05
CA PHE A 335 -1.10 -3.12 -7.27
C PHE A 335 -1.02 -4.20 -6.16
N GLY A 336 -2.00 -4.29 -5.26
CA GLY A 336 -2.05 -5.31 -4.20
C GLY A 336 -0.80 -5.31 -3.31
N ASP A 337 -0.20 -6.49 -3.13
CA ASP A 337 0.99 -6.72 -2.29
C ASP A 337 2.23 -5.93 -2.74
N LEU A 338 2.31 -5.55 -4.02
CA LEU A 338 3.42 -4.73 -4.51
C LEU A 338 3.41 -3.33 -3.87
N GLU A 339 2.23 -2.78 -3.54
CA GLU A 339 2.08 -1.51 -2.80
C GLU A 339 2.49 -1.63 -1.32
N VAL A 340 2.38 -2.84 -0.75
CA VAL A 340 2.76 -3.14 0.65
C VAL A 340 4.28 -3.15 0.81
N ILE A 341 4.95 -3.75 -0.17
CA ILE A 341 6.42 -3.80 -0.28
C ILE A 341 6.99 -2.49 -0.80
N THR A 342 6.19 -1.78 -1.61
CA THR A 342 6.57 -0.56 -2.33
C THR A 342 5.54 0.56 -2.11
N PRO A 343 5.48 1.17 -0.91
CA PRO A 343 4.46 2.18 -0.62
C PRO A 343 4.61 3.41 -1.52
N GLY A 344 3.54 3.85 -2.16
CA GLY A 344 3.56 4.94 -3.15
C GLY A 344 3.88 4.46 -4.57
N PHE A 345 3.65 3.19 -4.90
CA PHE A 345 3.70 2.69 -6.27
C PHE A 345 2.48 3.18 -7.09
N SER A 346 1.35 3.45 -6.43
CA SER A 346 0.18 4.12 -7.02
C SER A 346 0.47 5.50 -7.63
N LEU A 347 1.59 6.15 -7.26
CA LEU A 347 2.07 7.41 -7.87
C LEU A 347 2.31 7.30 -9.39
N LEU A 348 2.41 6.08 -9.92
CA LEU A 348 2.63 5.81 -11.33
C LEU A 348 1.34 5.76 -12.17
N LEU A 349 0.16 5.73 -11.55
CA LEU A 349 -1.12 5.64 -12.26
C LEU A 349 -1.69 7.00 -12.67
N GLN A 350 -1.20 8.09 -12.08
CA GLN A 350 -1.71 9.45 -12.27
C GLN A 350 -0.57 10.48 -12.18
N PRO A 351 -0.79 11.75 -12.58
CA PRO A 351 0.17 12.81 -12.31
C PRO A 351 0.47 12.96 -10.82
N VAL A 352 1.75 12.86 -10.44
CA VAL A 352 2.22 12.91 -9.05
C VAL A 352 1.84 14.22 -8.35
N GLU A 353 1.24 14.13 -7.17
CA GLU A 353 1.18 15.24 -6.20
C GLU A 353 2.60 15.53 -5.70
N LEU A 354 3.10 16.74 -5.95
CA LEU A 354 4.48 17.09 -5.64
C LEU A 354 4.74 17.10 -4.12
N GLN A 355 3.74 17.47 -3.30
CA GLN A 355 3.87 17.40 -1.84
C GLN A 355 3.78 15.95 -1.30
N GLU A 356 3.18 15.00 -2.03
CA GLU A 356 3.20 13.58 -1.66
C GLU A 356 4.63 13.03 -1.82
N LEU A 357 5.27 13.21 -2.99
CA LEU A 357 6.61 12.70 -3.29
C LEU A 357 7.77 13.52 -2.65
N LEU A 358 7.73 14.85 -2.75
CA LEU A 358 8.82 15.75 -2.34
C LEU A 358 8.59 16.36 -0.96
N GLY A 359 7.33 16.47 -0.52
CA GLY A 359 6.99 17.10 0.74
C GLY A 359 7.23 18.61 0.75
N ASN A 360 8.04 19.04 1.71
CA ASN A 360 8.35 20.45 1.96
C ASN A 360 9.83 20.76 1.64
N ASP A 361 10.51 19.85 0.95
CA ASP A 361 11.90 20.03 0.54
C ASP A 361 11.99 21.02 -0.63
N TYR A 362 13.09 21.78 -0.71
CA TYR A 362 13.31 22.78 -1.75
C TYR A 362 13.76 22.13 -3.06
N ILE A 363 13.13 22.51 -4.16
CA ILE A 363 13.47 22.11 -5.53
C ILE A 363 14.54 23.09 -6.05
N ASP A 364 15.81 22.68 -6.02
CA ASP A 364 16.99 23.41 -6.49
C ASP A 364 17.97 22.46 -7.19
N ASP A 365 18.97 22.98 -7.90
CA ASP A 365 19.92 22.21 -8.70
C ASP A 365 20.73 21.23 -7.83
N GLY A 366 20.58 19.93 -8.09
CA GLY A 366 21.20 18.85 -7.33
C GLY A 366 20.54 18.54 -5.97
N ALA A 367 19.36 19.11 -5.65
CA ALA A 367 18.57 18.68 -4.50
C ALA A 367 18.10 17.22 -4.66
N SER A 368 18.03 16.47 -3.56
CA SER A 368 17.59 15.07 -3.56
C SER A 368 17.00 14.64 -2.22
N GLY A 369 16.11 13.65 -2.24
CA GLY A 369 15.43 13.13 -1.06
C GLY A 369 14.90 11.71 -1.27
N PHE A 370 14.49 11.07 -0.19
CA PHE A 370 13.92 9.72 -0.20
C PHE A 370 12.60 9.67 0.56
N ARG A 371 11.54 9.19 -0.10
CA ARG A 371 10.19 9.08 0.48
C ARG A 371 9.37 8.05 -0.30
N LEU A 372 8.50 7.29 0.39
CA LEU A 372 7.57 6.34 -0.25
C LEU A 372 8.31 5.40 -1.23
N GLY A 373 9.41 4.80 -0.79
CA GLY A 373 10.28 3.95 -1.62
C GLY A 373 11.02 4.64 -2.78
N TRP A 374 10.69 5.89 -3.12
CA TRP A 374 11.29 6.67 -4.20
C TRP A 374 12.50 7.47 -3.72
N ASP A 375 13.66 7.19 -4.32
CA ASP A 375 14.85 8.05 -4.27
C ASP A 375 14.74 9.05 -5.43
N TRP A 376 14.65 10.35 -5.13
CA TRP A 376 14.43 11.42 -6.11
C TRP A 376 15.55 12.45 -6.11
N ARG A 377 15.83 13.01 -7.29
CA ARG A 377 16.87 14.05 -7.49
C ARG A 377 16.51 15.04 -8.59
N VAL A 378 16.85 16.30 -8.37
CA VAL A 378 16.76 17.37 -9.37
C VAL A 378 18.02 17.32 -10.26
N LEU A 379 17.84 17.36 -11.58
CA LEU A 379 18.90 17.30 -12.58
C LEU A 379 19.24 18.67 -13.21
N GLY A 380 18.65 19.76 -12.69
CA GLY A 380 18.68 21.10 -13.26
C GLY A 380 17.39 21.45 -14.00
N THR A 381 17.45 22.49 -14.84
CA THR A 381 16.29 22.99 -15.60
C THR A 381 16.24 22.44 -17.03
N GLU A 382 15.03 22.31 -17.59
CA GLU A 382 14.79 21.99 -18.99
C GLU A 382 13.64 22.84 -19.56
N VAL A 383 13.76 23.29 -20.81
CA VAL A 383 12.73 24.13 -21.46
C VAL A 383 11.76 23.27 -22.24
N LEU A 384 10.53 23.15 -21.73
CA LEU A 384 9.41 22.52 -22.44
C LEU A 384 8.60 23.59 -23.18
N GLY A 385 8.71 23.60 -24.51
CA GLY A 385 8.01 24.53 -25.40
C GLY A 385 8.50 25.98 -25.27
N SER A 386 7.89 26.74 -24.36
CA SER A 386 8.28 28.13 -24.05
C SER A 386 8.52 28.38 -22.56
N THR A 387 8.34 27.36 -21.71
CA THR A 387 8.44 27.45 -20.26
C THR A 387 9.66 26.67 -19.79
N GLU A 388 10.44 27.26 -18.90
CA GLU A 388 11.53 26.56 -18.22
C GLU A 388 10.96 25.87 -16.97
N MET A 389 11.32 24.60 -16.76
CA MET A 389 10.82 23.76 -15.67
C MET A 389 11.98 23.05 -14.99
N TRP A 390 11.84 22.74 -13.69
CA TRP A 390 12.81 21.86 -13.02
C TRP A 390 12.57 20.42 -13.45
N LYS A 391 13.66 19.68 -13.74
CA LYS A 391 13.61 18.26 -14.10
C LYS A 391 14.01 17.41 -12.91
N ILE A 392 13.09 16.56 -12.46
CA ILE A 392 13.29 15.61 -11.36
C ILE A 392 13.29 14.20 -11.94
N VAL A 393 14.20 13.34 -11.48
CA VAL A 393 14.14 11.90 -11.73
C VAL A 393 13.98 11.19 -10.40
N ALA A 394 12.97 10.33 -10.31
CA ALA A 394 12.74 9.45 -9.17
C ALA A 394 12.87 7.98 -9.61
N THR A 395 13.52 7.18 -8.78
CA THR A 395 13.72 5.73 -8.98
C THR A 395 13.28 4.99 -7.74
N ASN A 396 12.47 3.95 -7.90
CA ASN A 396 12.01 3.18 -6.76
C ASN A 396 13.13 2.27 -6.26
N LYS A 397 13.51 2.44 -5.00
CA LYS A 397 14.62 1.74 -4.38
C LYS A 397 14.22 0.39 -3.80
N ASP A 398 13.00 0.24 -3.30
CA ASP A 398 12.54 -1.02 -2.70
C ASP A 398 12.45 -2.12 -3.79
N ILE A 399 11.87 -1.81 -4.97
CA ILE A 399 11.86 -2.71 -6.14
C ILE A 399 13.28 -3.15 -6.55
N GLN A 400 14.26 -2.24 -6.46
CA GLN A 400 15.66 -2.55 -6.76
C GLN A 400 16.31 -3.42 -5.67
N ASP A 401 16.15 -3.08 -4.40
CA ASP A 401 16.79 -3.76 -3.26
C ASP A 401 16.18 -5.16 -3.01
N TYR A 402 14.88 -5.35 -3.29
CA TYR A 402 14.23 -6.67 -3.29
C TYR A 402 14.43 -7.45 -4.60
N CYS A 403 15.09 -6.85 -5.61
CA CYS A 403 15.40 -7.50 -6.88
C CYS A 403 14.14 -7.97 -7.63
N LEU A 404 13.10 -7.13 -7.63
CA LEU A 404 11.81 -7.36 -8.30
C LEU A 404 11.79 -6.80 -9.74
N GLY A 405 12.72 -5.90 -10.07
CA GLY A 405 12.86 -5.29 -11.38
C GLY A 405 13.40 -3.86 -11.29
N SER A 406 12.77 -2.92 -11.99
CA SER A 406 13.07 -1.50 -11.94
C SER A 406 11.83 -0.65 -12.21
N ALA A 407 11.58 0.36 -11.38
CA ALA A 407 10.57 1.38 -11.66
C ALA A 407 11.18 2.78 -11.53
N SER A 408 10.87 3.64 -12.49
CA SER A 408 11.40 5.01 -12.56
C SER A 408 10.38 5.96 -13.17
N MET A 409 10.49 7.23 -12.79
CA MET A 409 9.73 8.31 -13.41
C MET A 409 10.58 9.57 -13.55
N THR A 410 10.34 10.32 -14.62
CA THR A 410 10.90 11.67 -14.81
C THR A 410 9.77 12.68 -14.77
N LEU A 411 9.89 13.67 -13.90
CA LEU A 411 8.91 14.74 -13.69
C LEU A 411 9.49 16.07 -14.18
N TRP A 412 8.63 16.91 -14.76
CA TRP A 412 8.90 18.32 -15.04
C TRP A 412 7.91 19.17 -14.27
N VAL A 413 8.43 20.09 -13.45
CA VAL A 413 7.66 20.83 -12.44
C VAL A 413 7.89 22.33 -12.55
N GLU A 414 6.85 23.11 -12.22
CA GLU A 414 6.84 24.58 -12.24
C GLU A 414 6.10 25.11 -11.00
N GLU A 415 6.45 26.32 -10.55
CA GLU A 415 5.83 26.97 -9.39
C GLU A 415 4.35 27.28 -9.66
N GLY A 416 3.47 27.09 -8.67
CA GLY A 416 2.03 27.30 -8.80
C GLY A 416 1.28 26.11 -9.41
N ASN A 417 1.91 24.93 -9.48
CA ASN A 417 1.25 23.67 -9.83
C ASN A 417 1.52 22.60 -8.74
N PRO A 418 0.51 22.12 -8.01
CA PRO A 418 0.69 21.08 -6.99
C PRO A 418 0.94 19.68 -7.58
N TRP A 419 0.73 19.49 -8.89
CA TRP A 419 1.02 18.25 -9.62
C TRP A 419 2.20 18.40 -10.60
N ALA A 420 2.77 17.29 -11.06
CA ALA A 420 3.74 17.29 -12.15
C ALA A 420 3.13 17.81 -13.47
N THR A 421 3.76 18.81 -14.11
CA THR A 421 3.29 19.38 -15.39
C THR A 421 3.54 18.44 -16.57
N ARG A 422 4.61 17.64 -16.50
CA ARG A 422 4.82 16.45 -17.33
C ARG A 422 5.41 15.35 -16.48
N GLN A 423 5.03 14.11 -16.76
CA GLN A 423 5.55 12.90 -16.12
C GLN A 423 5.74 11.83 -17.20
N THR A 424 6.92 11.22 -17.27
CA THR A 424 7.13 9.95 -17.99
C THR A 424 7.39 8.86 -16.96
N VAL A 425 6.75 7.71 -17.13
CA VAL A 425 6.89 6.52 -16.28
C VAL A 425 7.48 5.38 -17.09
N ASP A 426 8.42 4.67 -16.50
CA ASP A 426 9.05 3.47 -17.06
C ASP A 426 9.17 2.40 -15.95
N VAL A 427 8.42 1.29 -16.10
CA VAL A 427 8.32 0.18 -15.14
C VAL A 427 8.58 -1.16 -15.82
N LEU A 428 9.36 -1.99 -15.14
CA LEU A 428 9.57 -3.41 -15.42
C LEU A 428 9.61 -4.17 -14.10
N ILE A 429 8.67 -5.08 -13.89
CA ILE A 429 8.62 -6.05 -12.79
C ILE A 429 8.71 -7.45 -13.40
N SER A 430 9.56 -8.31 -12.85
CA SER A 430 9.78 -9.65 -13.42
C SER A 430 10.01 -10.65 -12.29
N GLY A 431 9.17 -11.68 -12.22
CA GLY A 431 9.40 -12.82 -11.32
C GLY A 431 10.53 -13.73 -11.81
N SER A 432 10.83 -13.70 -13.12
CA SER A 432 11.66 -14.72 -13.77
C SER A 432 13.08 -14.82 -13.18
N ASP A 433 13.54 -16.05 -12.96
CA ASP A 433 14.90 -16.35 -12.49
C ASP A 433 15.99 -15.85 -13.49
N SER A 434 15.60 -15.62 -14.74
CA SER A 434 16.46 -15.19 -15.84
C SER A 434 16.84 -13.70 -15.79
N SER A 435 15.93 -12.82 -15.39
CA SER A 435 16.18 -11.39 -15.17
C SER A 435 16.88 -11.12 -13.84
N ARG A 436 16.76 -12.06 -12.89
CA ARG A 436 17.21 -11.95 -11.50
C ARG A 436 18.55 -12.64 -11.22
N GLN A 437 19.36 -12.91 -12.26
CA GLN A 437 20.58 -13.72 -12.14
C GLN A 437 21.62 -13.20 -11.12
N ASP A 438 21.82 -11.89 -11.02
CA ASP A 438 22.77 -11.26 -10.09
C ASP A 438 22.21 -11.06 -8.66
N CYS A 439 20.96 -11.46 -8.40
CA CYS A 439 20.28 -11.24 -7.12
C CYS A 439 20.70 -12.26 -6.04
N SER A 440 20.67 -11.84 -4.77
CA SER A 440 20.96 -12.73 -3.64
C SER A 440 19.92 -13.85 -3.50
N THR A 441 20.32 -15.02 -2.98
CA THR A 441 19.40 -16.17 -2.80
C THR A 441 18.18 -15.81 -1.94
N THR A 442 18.36 -14.96 -0.92
CA THR A 442 17.26 -14.47 -0.07
C THR A 442 16.36 -13.49 -0.82
N SER A 443 16.93 -12.60 -1.65
CA SER A 443 16.15 -11.69 -2.50
C SER A 443 15.32 -12.45 -3.53
N LYS A 444 15.87 -13.54 -4.09
CA LYS A 444 15.15 -14.44 -5.00
C LYS A 444 13.90 -14.99 -4.32
N LEU A 445 14.09 -15.76 -3.25
CA LEU A 445 13.03 -16.42 -2.48
C LEU A 445 11.95 -15.45 -1.97
N LEU A 446 12.30 -14.20 -1.64
CA LEU A 446 11.31 -13.17 -1.30
C LEU A 446 10.44 -12.77 -2.49
N GLY A 447 11.02 -12.54 -3.68
CA GLY A 447 10.22 -12.25 -4.87
C GLY A 447 9.47 -13.47 -5.41
N ASP A 448 10.01 -14.69 -5.25
CA ASP A 448 9.36 -15.94 -5.65
C ASP A 448 8.08 -16.23 -4.82
N TYR A 449 7.98 -15.62 -3.63
CA TYR A 449 6.81 -15.68 -2.74
C TYR A 449 5.77 -14.57 -3.02
N VAL A 450 6.20 -13.46 -3.62
CA VAL A 450 5.42 -12.22 -3.79
C VAL A 450 4.87 -12.08 -5.21
N LEU A 451 5.65 -12.47 -6.21
CA LEU A 451 5.37 -12.22 -7.62
C LEU A 451 4.97 -13.53 -8.33
N PRO A 452 3.92 -13.51 -9.17
CA PRO A 452 3.70 -14.57 -10.14
C PRO A 452 4.92 -14.79 -11.05
N GLU A 453 5.04 -15.99 -11.62
CA GLU A 453 5.96 -16.21 -12.75
C GLU A 453 5.58 -15.32 -13.93
N GLY A 454 6.59 -14.82 -14.66
CA GLY A 454 6.41 -13.94 -15.81
C GLY A 454 6.96 -12.53 -15.59
N GLU A 455 6.42 -11.59 -16.37
CA GLU A 455 6.85 -10.20 -16.47
C GLU A 455 5.65 -9.25 -16.65
N LEU A 456 5.72 -8.12 -15.96
CA LEU A 456 4.82 -6.97 -16.06
C LEU A 456 5.65 -5.74 -16.43
N SER A 457 5.31 -5.04 -17.52
CA SER A 457 5.91 -3.76 -17.88
C SER A 457 4.87 -2.69 -18.17
N MET A 458 5.20 -1.45 -17.86
CA MET A 458 4.31 -0.29 -18.02
C MET A 458 5.15 0.95 -18.34
N SER A 459 4.90 1.57 -19.48
CA SER A 459 5.45 2.89 -19.84
C SER A 459 4.36 3.81 -20.35
N HIS A 460 4.38 5.08 -19.97
CA HIS A 460 3.46 6.10 -20.50
C HIS A 460 3.97 7.52 -20.18
N THR A 461 3.38 8.52 -20.84
CA THR A 461 3.56 9.94 -20.57
C THR A 461 2.25 10.60 -20.17
N PHE A 462 2.22 11.27 -19.01
CA PHE A 462 1.23 12.31 -18.72
C PHE A 462 1.80 13.68 -19.10
N GLN A 463 0.99 14.52 -19.74
CA GLN A 463 1.32 15.93 -19.95
C GLN A 463 0.10 16.82 -19.74
N LYS A 464 0.22 17.82 -18.87
CA LYS A 464 -0.83 18.78 -18.51
C LYS A 464 -1.35 19.54 -19.73
N SER A 465 -2.68 19.65 -19.85
CA SER A 465 -3.38 20.47 -20.85
C SER A 465 -3.99 21.73 -20.23
N SER A 466 -4.51 21.65 -18.99
CA SER A 466 -5.03 22.82 -18.24
C SER A 466 -4.83 22.68 -16.73
N LEU A 467 -5.01 23.79 -16.00
CA LEU A 467 -4.98 23.82 -14.54
C LEU A 467 -5.98 24.85 -14.02
N LYS A 468 -6.76 24.46 -13.01
CA LYS A 468 -7.66 25.29 -12.22
C LYS A 468 -7.30 25.07 -10.76
N LEU A 469 -6.90 26.14 -10.07
CA LEU A 469 -6.63 26.11 -8.63
C LEU A 469 -7.89 26.44 -7.84
N GLY A 470 -8.09 25.71 -6.75
CA GLY A 470 -9.10 25.91 -5.72
C GLY A 470 -8.81 27.11 -4.83
N SER A 471 -9.58 27.24 -3.74
CA SER A 471 -9.54 28.46 -2.89
C SER A 471 -9.17 28.24 -1.43
N LYS A 472 -9.18 26.98 -0.96
CA LYS A 472 -8.87 26.59 0.42
C LYS A 472 -7.94 25.37 0.40
N SER A 473 -6.72 25.52 0.90
CA SER A 473 -5.74 24.44 1.03
C SER A 473 -6.25 23.28 1.89
N LEU A 474 -5.80 22.07 1.61
CA LEU A 474 -6.21 20.87 2.33
C LEU A 474 -5.80 20.91 3.81
N GLU A 475 -6.74 20.64 4.70
CA GLU A 475 -6.56 20.74 6.14
C GLU A 475 -6.27 19.36 6.77
N TYR A 476 -5.17 18.72 6.37
CA TYR A 476 -4.77 17.43 6.94
C TYR A 476 -4.09 17.56 8.32
N GLY A 477 -4.31 16.57 9.19
CA GLY A 477 -3.71 16.47 10.53
C GLY A 477 -4.58 17.02 11.66
N ILE A 478 -5.85 17.33 11.41
CA ILE A 478 -6.74 17.98 12.39
C ILE A 478 -7.96 17.12 12.75
N SER A 479 -8.51 17.35 13.94
CA SER A 479 -9.73 16.70 14.40
C SER A 479 -10.99 17.36 13.83
N TYR A 480 -12.04 16.55 13.74
CA TYR A 480 -13.41 16.95 13.39
C TYR A 480 -14.39 16.20 14.32
N ASP A 481 -15.64 16.64 14.39
CA ASP A 481 -16.64 16.06 15.28
C ASP A 481 -17.19 14.74 14.71
N ALA A 482 -17.79 13.91 15.57
CA ALA A 482 -18.43 12.64 15.17
C ALA A 482 -17.55 11.66 14.38
N ARG A 483 -16.21 11.82 14.40
CA ARG A 483 -15.26 10.81 13.96
C ARG A 483 -15.47 9.51 14.77
N PRO A 484 -15.57 8.35 14.13
CA PRO A 484 -15.68 7.07 14.84
C PRO A 484 -14.52 6.84 15.83
N MET A 485 -14.88 6.32 17.00
CA MET A 485 -13.93 5.86 18.03
C MET A 485 -13.53 4.40 17.77
N GLN A 486 -12.37 3.98 18.25
CA GLN A 486 -11.86 2.61 17.98
C GLN A 486 -12.83 1.52 18.48
N ASN A 487 -13.46 1.75 19.63
CA ASN A 487 -14.49 0.89 20.23
C ASN A 487 -15.87 0.98 19.55
N GLU A 488 -15.98 1.67 18.40
CA GLU A 488 -17.17 1.67 17.53
C GLU A 488 -16.87 1.01 16.17
N LEU A 489 -15.64 0.49 16.00
CA LEU A 489 -15.12 -0.14 14.79
C LEU A 489 -14.72 -1.59 15.05
N THR A 490 -13.97 -1.83 16.14
CA THR A 490 -13.64 -3.17 16.61
C THR A 490 -14.81 -3.74 17.44
N PRO A 491 -15.25 -5.00 17.21
CA PRO A 491 -16.27 -5.66 18.02
C PRO A 491 -15.78 -5.94 19.46
N ASP A 492 -16.72 -6.15 20.38
CA ASP A 492 -16.39 -6.48 21.78
C ASP A 492 -15.93 -7.95 21.92
N ASP A 493 -15.09 -8.24 22.93
CA ASP A 493 -14.49 -9.57 23.20
C ASP A 493 -15.53 -10.70 23.36
N ASP A 494 -16.79 -10.41 23.70
CA ASP A 494 -17.88 -11.37 23.84
C ASP A 494 -18.76 -11.54 22.58
N GLU A 495 -18.54 -10.74 21.53
CA GLU A 495 -19.06 -11.00 20.18
C GLU A 495 -18.15 -11.94 19.36
N LEU A 496 -16.90 -12.14 19.81
CA LEU A 496 -15.87 -12.92 19.14
C LEU A 496 -15.77 -14.35 19.68
N HIS A 497 -15.83 -15.33 18.76
CA HIS A 497 -15.81 -16.75 19.08
C HIS A 497 -14.43 -17.38 18.87
N GLU A 498 -13.83 -17.87 19.95
CA GLU A 498 -12.54 -18.59 19.98
C GLU A 498 -12.72 -20.06 19.55
N TRP A 499 -13.09 -20.27 18.29
CA TRP A 499 -13.37 -21.62 17.75
C TRP A 499 -12.10 -22.41 17.38
N GLY A 500 -10.99 -21.74 17.05
CA GLY A 500 -9.75 -22.37 16.57
C GLY A 500 -9.20 -23.50 17.45
N VAL A 501 -9.35 -23.38 18.78
CA VAL A 501 -8.78 -24.33 19.75
C VAL A 501 -9.50 -25.68 19.77
N ASN A 502 -10.84 -25.70 19.68
CA ASN A 502 -11.65 -26.93 19.89
C ASN A 502 -12.81 -27.11 18.87
N GLY A 503 -13.14 -26.10 18.08
CA GLY A 503 -14.20 -26.15 17.08
C GLY A 503 -13.76 -26.88 15.80
N ILE A 504 -14.73 -27.39 15.05
CA ILE A 504 -14.48 -28.07 13.77
C ILE A 504 -14.72 -27.16 12.54
N HIS A 505 -15.38 -26.02 12.71
CA HIS A 505 -15.66 -25.03 11.67
C HIS A 505 -15.89 -23.64 12.30
N MET A 506 -15.85 -22.59 11.47
CA MET A 506 -16.30 -21.25 11.86
C MET A 506 -17.78 -21.28 12.30
N PRO A 507 -18.17 -20.59 13.40
CA PRO A 507 -19.56 -20.46 13.81
C PRO A 507 -20.41 -19.72 12.77
N ASP A 508 -21.43 -20.40 12.24
CA ASP A 508 -22.33 -19.86 11.22
C ASP A 508 -23.53 -19.17 11.90
N HIS A 509 -24.41 -19.96 12.54
CA HIS A 509 -25.62 -19.50 13.21
C HIS A 509 -26.62 -18.68 12.35
N SER A 510 -26.49 -18.66 11.01
CA SER A 510 -27.34 -17.85 10.12
C SER A 510 -28.82 -18.05 10.37
N THR A 511 -29.55 -16.93 10.34
CA THR A 511 -31.02 -16.89 10.38
C THR A 511 -31.64 -16.49 9.04
N ILE A 512 -30.82 -16.19 8.02
CA ILE A 512 -31.27 -15.86 6.66
C ILE A 512 -31.30 -17.11 5.79
N ARG A 513 -30.36 -18.05 5.99
CA ARG A 513 -30.20 -19.27 5.18
C ARG A 513 -30.87 -20.49 5.82
N THR A 514 -31.47 -21.35 4.99
CA THR A 514 -32.33 -22.47 5.45
C THR A 514 -31.58 -23.62 6.12
N HIS A 515 -30.37 -23.95 5.64
CA HIS A 515 -29.54 -25.04 6.17
C HIS A 515 -28.13 -24.52 6.44
N ASN A 516 -27.96 -23.89 7.61
CA ASN A 516 -26.67 -23.34 8.04
C ASN A 516 -25.60 -24.42 8.29
N LEU A 517 -24.34 -24.02 8.49
CA LEU A 517 -23.22 -24.95 8.61
C LEU A 517 -23.34 -25.91 9.82
N GLU A 518 -23.84 -25.45 10.98
CA GLU A 518 -24.09 -26.36 12.11
C GLU A 518 -25.07 -27.48 11.76
N THR A 519 -26.05 -27.20 10.90
CA THR A 519 -27.00 -28.19 10.37
C THR A 519 -26.33 -29.10 9.34
N ALA A 520 -25.52 -28.53 8.45
CA ALA A 520 -24.81 -29.27 7.41
C ALA A 520 -23.79 -30.28 7.95
N MET A 521 -23.03 -29.90 8.97
CA MET A 521 -21.99 -30.76 9.54
C MET A 521 -22.55 -32.01 10.24
N GLN A 522 -23.81 -31.99 10.69
CA GLN A 522 -24.49 -33.18 11.22
C GLN A 522 -24.72 -34.27 10.17
N CYS A 523 -24.67 -33.96 8.86
CA CYS A 523 -24.76 -34.98 7.81
C CYS A 523 -23.55 -35.95 7.80
N PHE A 524 -22.41 -35.57 8.39
CA PHE A 524 -21.22 -36.44 8.45
C PHE A 524 -21.45 -37.75 9.25
N ASP A 525 -22.41 -37.77 10.19
CA ASP A 525 -22.86 -38.99 10.88
C ASP A 525 -23.32 -40.08 9.89
N TYR A 526 -23.88 -39.69 8.74
CA TYR A 526 -24.31 -40.60 7.69
C TYR A 526 -23.22 -40.87 6.64
N PHE A 527 -22.25 -39.96 6.50
CA PHE A 527 -21.18 -40.05 5.50
C PHE A 527 -19.98 -40.88 5.92
N GLN A 528 -19.96 -41.48 7.12
CA GLN A 528 -18.86 -42.35 7.64
C GLN A 528 -18.31 -43.37 6.64
N SER A 529 -19.14 -43.88 5.70
CA SER A 529 -18.72 -44.84 4.66
C SER A 529 -18.36 -44.21 3.30
N ALA A 530 -18.83 -42.98 3.02
CA ALA A 530 -18.59 -42.26 1.78
C ALA A 530 -17.39 -41.31 1.91
N ALA A 531 -17.37 -40.49 2.97
CA ALA A 531 -16.38 -39.46 3.29
C ALA A 531 -15.50 -39.83 4.49
N SER A 532 -15.17 -41.12 4.66
CA SER A 532 -14.47 -41.67 5.83
C SER A 532 -13.20 -40.93 6.26
N GLY A 533 -12.42 -40.41 5.31
CA GLY A 533 -11.22 -39.60 5.59
C GLY A 533 -11.56 -38.27 6.26
N ALA A 534 -12.53 -37.54 5.72
CA ALA A 534 -13.02 -36.29 6.30
C ALA A 534 -13.64 -36.50 7.69
N THR A 535 -14.39 -37.59 7.88
CA THR A 535 -14.96 -37.92 9.20
C THR A 535 -13.87 -38.21 10.22
N ALA A 536 -12.89 -39.04 9.88
CA ALA A 536 -11.76 -39.35 10.76
C ALA A 536 -10.90 -38.12 11.07
N ALA A 537 -10.66 -37.25 10.08
CA ALA A 537 -9.95 -35.98 10.27
C ALA A 537 -10.65 -35.11 11.32
N LEU A 538 -11.97 -34.92 11.20
CA LEU A 538 -12.76 -34.09 12.12
C LEU A 538 -12.89 -34.71 13.53
N GLU A 539 -12.82 -36.04 13.65
CA GLU A 539 -12.75 -36.73 14.94
C GLU A 539 -11.35 -36.60 15.61
N ASP A 540 -10.26 -36.51 14.84
CA ASP A 540 -8.86 -36.51 15.33
C ASP A 540 -8.17 -35.13 15.20
N GLY A 541 -8.90 -34.06 15.54
CA GLY A 541 -8.35 -32.71 15.66
C GLY A 541 -8.18 -31.93 14.35
N GLY A 542 -8.64 -32.45 13.22
CA GLY A 542 -8.80 -31.71 11.98
C GLY A 542 -9.89 -30.62 12.05
N TYR A 543 -9.97 -29.76 11.04
CA TYR A 543 -10.97 -28.69 10.93
C TYR A 543 -11.35 -28.40 9.49
N ILE A 544 -12.47 -27.71 9.31
CA ILE A 544 -12.91 -27.11 8.05
C ILE A 544 -12.21 -25.76 7.90
N TRP A 545 -11.45 -25.61 6.80
CA TRP A 545 -10.72 -24.38 6.47
C TRP A 545 -11.37 -23.60 5.33
N ARG A 546 -12.27 -24.24 4.56
CA ARG A 546 -13.18 -23.59 3.62
C ARG A 546 -14.54 -24.26 3.69
N ALA A 547 -15.61 -23.50 3.79
CA ALA A 547 -16.94 -23.95 3.40
C ALA A 547 -17.57 -22.95 2.44
N ILE A 548 -18.33 -23.46 1.47
CA ILE A 548 -19.11 -22.67 0.51
C ILE A 548 -20.49 -23.34 0.41
N ASP A 549 -21.56 -22.56 0.50
CA ASP A 549 -22.91 -23.03 0.20
C ASP A 549 -23.40 -22.58 -1.19
N SER A 550 -24.52 -23.13 -1.62
CA SER A 550 -25.27 -22.70 -2.79
C SER A 550 -26.73 -23.08 -2.59
N ASP A 551 -27.64 -22.12 -2.68
CA ASP A 551 -29.07 -22.40 -2.63
C ASP A 551 -29.56 -22.96 -3.98
N LEU A 552 -30.27 -24.08 -3.92
CA LEU A 552 -30.98 -24.71 -5.04
C LEU A 552 -32.51 -24.71 -4.75
N GLY A 553 -32.97 -23.73 -3.97
CA GLY A 553 -34.36 -23.31 -3.74
C GLY A 553 -35.10 -24.07 -2.65
N SER A 554 -35.02 -25.40 -2.65
CA SER A 554 -35.48 -26.25 -1.53
C SER A 554 -34.38 -27.18 -1.02
N THR A 555 -33.16 -26.97 -1.50
CA THR A 555 -32.01 -27.84 -1.26
C THR A 555 -30.80 -26.94 -1.12
N THR A 556 -30.04 -27.05 -0.04
CA THR A 556 -28.75 -26.34 0.08
C THR A 556 -27.66 -27.32 -0.27
N GLN A 557 -26.83 -26.96 -1.26
CA GLN A 557 -25.60 -27.68 -1.58
C GLN A 557 -24.47 -27.08 -0.77
N TRP A 558 -23.66 -27.92 -0.12
CA TRP A 558 -22.46 -27.51 0.62
C TRP A 558 -21.24 -28.16 0.00
N ASN A 559 -20.18 -27.36 -0.19
CA ASN A 559 -18.83 -27.82 -0.50
C ASN A 559 -17.91 -27.46 0.67
N VAL A 560 -17.31 -28.48 1.28
CA VAL A 560 -16.66 -28.37 2.60
C VAL A 560 -15.26 -28.96 2.52
N SER A 561 -14.24 -28.10 2.62
CA SER A 561 -12.83 -28.48 2.59
C SER A 561 -12.25 -28.59 4.00
N TRP A 562 -11.66 -29.75 4.27
CA TRP A 562 -11.14 -30.17 5.57
C TRP A 562 -9.63 -30.37 5.51
N ILE A 563 -9.00 -30.32 6.68
CA ILE A 563 -7.60 -30.69 6.89
C ILE A 563 -7.46 -31.50 8.18
N ALA A 564 -6.64 -32.55 8.15
CA ALA A 564 -6.29 -33.40 9.28
C ALA A 564 -4.98 -32.99 9.96
N THR A 565 -4.72 -33.55 11.14
CA THR A 565 -3.49 -33.35 11.94
C THR A 565 -2.23 -33.97 11.33
N ASP A 566 -2.35 -34.77 10.27
CA ASP A 566 -1.25 -35.30 9.46
C ASP A 566 -1.05 -34.54 8.14
N GLU A 567 -1.58 -33.32 8.06
CA GLU A 567 -1.59 -32.43 6.89
C GLU A 567 -2.33 -32.99 5.67
N THR A 568 -3.00 -34.15 5.77
CA THR A 568 -3.88 -34.59 4.69
C THR A 568 -5.12 -33.69 4.61
N ALA A 569 -5.39 -33.17 3.41
CA ALA A 569 -6.50 -32.27 3.15
C ALA A 569 -7.37 -32.78 2.01
N GLY A 570 -8.65 -32.42 2.02
CA GLY A 570 -9.58 -32.77 0.96
C GLY A 570 -10.86 -31.96 1.01
N TRP A 571 -11.81 -32.32 0.16
CA TRP A 571 -13.12 -31.67 0.10
C TRP A 571 -14.25 -32.69 -0.02
N VAL A 572 -15.43 -32.33 0.49
CA VAL A 572 -16.65 -33.14 0.46
C VAL A 572 -17.80 -32.26 0.00
N LYS A 573 -18.55 -32.74 -0.99
CA LYS A 573 -19.68 -32.05 -1.60
C LYS A 573 -20.97 -32.86 -1.41
N PHE A 574 -22.00 -32.21 -0.89
CA PHE A 574 -23.25 -32.86 -0.48
C PHE A 574 -24.45 -31.91 -0.52
N ASN A 575 -25.66 -32.47 -0.50
CA ASN A 575 -26.93 -31.75 -0.59
C ASN A 575 -27.79 -32.00 0.65
N ILE A 576 -28.56 -30.99 1.07
CA ILE A 576 -29.48 -31.04 2.21
C ILE A 576 -30.87 -30.59 1.76
N THR A 577 -31.87 -31.46 1.85
CA THR A 577 -33.24 -31.22 1.36
C THR A 577 -34.29 -30.95 2.45
N GLY A 578 -33.87 -30.91 3.73
CA GLY A 578 -34.74 -30.73 4.89
C GLY A 578 -34.07 -31.13 6.20
N GLU A 579 -34.86 -31.51 7.22
CA GLU A 579 -34.34 -31.95 8.53
C GLU A 579 -33.29 -33.07 8.40
N VAL A 580 -32.17 -32.93 9.12
CA VAL A 580 -31.01 -33.83 9.07
C VAL A 580 -31.42 -35.28 9.28
N SER A 581 -31.15 -36.11 8.28
CA SER A 581 -31.46 -37.55 8.28
C SER A 581 -30.74 -38.25 7.13
N SER A 582 -30.63 -39.58 7.20
CA SER A 582 -30.10 -40.42 6.11
C SER A 582 -30.94 -40.41 4.82
N GLU A 583 -32.08 -39.72 4.81
CA GLU A 583 -32.96 -39.55 3.63
C GLU A 583 -32.85 -38.15 3.02
N ASN A 584 -32.39 -37.14 3.79
CA ASN A 584 -32.27 -35.75 3.36
C ASN A 584 -30.81 -35.26 3.20
N CYS A 585 -29.84 -35.96 3.80
CA CYS A 585 -28.40 -35.75 3.60
C CYS A 585 -27.90 -36.62 2.44
N ASP A 586 -27.76 -36.04 1.25
CA ASP A 586 -27.35 -36.76 0.04
C ASP A 586 -25.88 -36.47 -0.33
N PHE A 587 -25.07 -37.51 -0.50
CA PHE A 587 -23.64 -37.38 -0.83
C PHE A 587 -23.46 -37.30 -2.35
N ASP A 588 -22.85 -36.22 -2.84
CA ASP A 588 -22.56 -36.03 -4.26
C ASP A 588 -21.15 -36.51 -4.60
N SER A 589 -20.12 -35.87 -4.05
CA SER A 589 -18.73 -36.10 -4.47
C SER A 589 -17.71 -35.75 -3.39
N LYS A 590 -16.45 -36.14 -3.59
CA LYS A 590 -15.32 -35.79 -2.72
C LYS A 590 -14.01 -35.78 -3.50
N GLY A 591 -13.02 -35.05 -2.99
CA GLY A 591 -11.65 -35.07 -3.46
C GLY A 591 -10.61 -34.97 -2.34
N VAL A 592 -9.35 -34.93 -2.76
CA VAL A 592 -8.14 -34.75 -1.95
C VAL A 592 -7.38 -33.58 -2.58
N TYR A 593 -6.69 -32.77 -1.78
CA TYR A 593 -5.76 -31.77 -2.30
C TYR A 593 -4.37 -32.39 -2.39
N ASP A 594 -3.68 -32.22 -3.52
CA ASP A 594 -2.30 -32.69 -3.70
C ASP A 594 -1.26 -31.66 -3.21
N ASP A 595 -1.70 -30.45 -2.83
CA ASP A 595 -0.88 -29.29 -2.43
C ASP A 595 -0.74 -29.09 -0.91
N SER A 596 0.26 -28.31 -0.48
CA SER A 596 0.57 -28.04 0.93
C SER A 596 -0.38 -27.04 1.60
N VAL A 597 -1.54 -27.52 2.04
CA VAL A 597 -2.38 -26.86 3.05
C VAL A 597 -1.83 -27.22 4.45
N SER A 598 -1.52 -26.22 5.28
CA SER A 598 -0.93 -26.46 6.61
C SER A 598 -2.00 -26.56 7.70
N HIS A 599 -1.86 -27.55 8.59
CA HIS A 599 -2.69 -27.66 9.80
C HIS A 599 -2.06 -26.83 10.91
N ASN A 600 -2.74 -25.77 11.38
CA ASN A 600 -2.29 -25.06 12.56
C ASN A 600 -3.45 -24.37 13.31
N ARG A 601 -3.94 -25.03 14.36
CA ARG A 601 -5.06 -24.52 15.19
C ARG A 601 -4.71 -23.33 16.07
N GLU A 602 -3.45 -23.17 16.47
CA GLU A 602 -3.05 -22.11 17.42
C GLU A 602 -3.07 -20.72 16.77
N PHE A 603 -3.11 -20.65 15.43
CA PHE A 603 -3.12 -19.43 14.64
C PHE A 603 -4.50 -19.13 14.02
N ILE A 604 -5.55 -19.92 14.31
CA ILE A 604 -6.91 -19.60 13.85
C ILE A 604 -7.46 -18.46 14.73
N PRO A 605 -7.78 -17.28 14.17
CA PRO A 605 -8.18 -16.11 14.95
C PRO A 605 -9.57 -16.28 15.58
N LYS A 606 -9.90 -15.40 16.53
CA LYS A 606 -11.28 -15.24 17.00
C LYS A 606 -12.08 -14.49 15.94
N VAL A 607 -13.33 -14.88 15.72
CA VAL A 607 -14.18 -14.32 14.66
C VAL A 607 -15.61 -14.06 15.13
N MET A 608 -16.28 -13.12 14.50
CA MET A 608 -17.72 -12.93 14.65
C MET A 608 -18.49 -14.12 14.07
N ASN A 609 -19.70 -14.40 14.56
CA ASN A 609 -20.59 -15.38 13.89
C ASN A 609 -20.94 -14.89 12.48
N LEU A 610 -21.07 -15.82 11.52
CA LEU A 610 -21.50 -15.49 10.16
C LEU A 610 -22.86 -14.77 10.17
N SER A 611 -23.80 -15.17 11.03
CA SER A 611 -25.07 -14.46 11.25
C SER A 611 -24.94 -12.97 11.58
N THR A 612 -23.87 -12.58 12.30
CA THR A 612 -23.63 -11.18 12.68
C THR A 612 -23.03 -10.39 11.52
N ILE A 613 -22.14 -11.02 10.74
CA ILE A 613 -21.61 -10.47 9.49
C ILE A 613 -22.74 -10.27 8.48
N GLU A 614 -23.55 -11.30 8.23
CA GLU A 614 -24.76 -11.24 7.40
C GLU A 614 -25.68 -10.08 7.81
N SER A 615 -25.99 -9.95 9.12
CA SER A 615 -26.85 -8.88 9.64
C SER A 615 -26.22 -7.48 9.59
N ASN A 616 -24.88 -7.38 9.61
CA ASN A 616 -24.16 -6.11 9.49
C ASN A 616 -24.14 -5.61 8.05
N LEU A 617 -23.94 -6.50 7.07
CA LEU A 617 -24.00 -6.18 5.64
C LEU A 617 -25.42 -5.86 5.16
N LEU A 618 -26.43 -6.45 5.79
CA LEU A 618 -27.85 -6.23 5.49
C LEU A 618 -28.37 -4.84 5.87
N ASP A 619 -27.64 -4.09 6.72
CA ASP A 619 -28.04 -2.74 7.10
C ASP A 619 -27.80 -1.76 5.93
N SER A 620 -28.87 -1.49 5.17
CA SER A 620 -28.86 -0.52 4.07
C SER A 620 -28.64 0.93 4.50
N TYR A 621 -28.54 1.25 5.80
CA TYR A 621 -27.89 2.50 6.21
C TYR A 621 -26.37 2.38 6.12
N ARG A 622 -25.76 1.29 6.57
CA ARG A 622 -24.30 1.05 6.56
C ARG A 622 -23.75 0.78 5.17
N PHE A 623 -24.43 -0.05 4.39
CA PHE A 623 -23.97 -0.50 3.06
C PHE A 623 -25.14 -0.51 2.05
N PRO A 624 -25.67 0.66 1.65
CA PRO A 624 -26.77 0.75 0.69
C PRO A 624 -26.47 0.09 -0.65
N GLU A 625 -25.20 -0.01 -1.04
CA GLU A 625 -24.71 -0.61 -2.29
C GLU A 625 -24.98 -2.13 -2.35
N LEU A 626 -25.03 -2.81 -1.19
CA LEU A 626 -25.21 -4.26 -1.12
C LEU A 626 -26.68 -4.71 -1.27
N THR A 627 -27.63 -3.77 -1.31
CA THR A 627 -29.08 -4.05 -1.38
C THR A 627 -29.70 -3.53 -2.69
N GLY A 628 -30.04 -4.43 -3.62
CA GLY A 628 -30.56 -4.05 -4.93
C GLY A 628 -30.81 -5.23 -5.86
N GLU A 629 -31.20 -4.94 -7.11
CA GLU A 629 -31.39 -5.94 -8.16
C GLU A 629 -30.04 -6.54 -8.61
N ASN A 630 -29.00 -5.70 -8.67
CA ASN A 630 -27.64 -6.06 -9.10
C ASN A 630 -26.66 -6.37 -7.94
N ALA A 631 -27.18 -6.62 -6.73
CA ALA A 631 -26.37 -6.81 -5.53
C ALA A 631 -26.61 -8.18 -4.86
N ILE A 632 -26.05 -8.39 -3.66
CA ILE A 632 -26.18 -9.63 -2.89
C ILE A 632 -27.53 -9.75 -2.17
N PHE A 633 -28.07 -8.64 -1.65
CA PHE A 633 -29.36 -8.64 -0.94
C PHE A 633 -30.51 -8.10 -1.81
N THR A 634 -31.63 -8.82 -1.79
CA THR A 634 -32.92 -8.33 -2.29
C THR A 634 -33.41 -7.14 -1.46
N SER A 635 -34.21 -6.26 -2.06
CA SER A 635 -34.90 -5.17 -1.34
C SER A 635 -35.93 -5.64 -0.29
N SER A 636 -36.14 -6.95 -0.15
CA SER A 636 -36.93 -7.58 0.93
C SER A 636 -36.10 -7.93 2.18
N GLY A 637 -34.77 -7.81 2.13
CA GLY A 637 -33.88 -8.16 3.23
C GLY A 637 -33.51 -9.65 3.30
N THR A 638 -33.45 -10.33 2.15
CA THR A 638 -32.97 -11.72 2.01
C THR A 638 -31.95 -11.79 0.88
N PHE A 639 -31.11 -12.83 0.84
CA PHE A 639 -30.28 -13.13 -0.34
C PHE A 639 -31.12 -13.33 -1.61
N HIS A 640 -30.48 -13.15 -2.77
CA HIS A 640 -31.00 -13.64 -4.04
C HIS A 640 -30.71 -15.15 -4.18
N PRO A 641 -31.49 -15.93 -4.97
CA PRO A 641 -31.29 -17.37 -5.09
C PRO A 641 -29.93 -17.79 -5.66
N GLU A 642 -29.28 -16.93 -6.43
CA GLU A 642 -27.98 -17.21 -7.05
C GLU A 642 -26.79 -16.88 -6.12
N THR A 643 -27.06 -16.41 -4.90
CA THR A 643 -26.02 -16.08 -3.92
C THR A 643 -25.43 -17.34 -3.30
N ARG A 644 -24.09 -17.37 -3.23
CA ARG A 644 -23.29 -18.34 -2.48
C ARG A 644 -22.62 -17.60 -1.32
N VAL A 645 -22.62 -18.20 -0.13
CA VAL A 645 -21.91 -17.69 1.05
C VAL A 645 -20.81 -18.67 1.43
N GLY A 646 -19.62 -18.15 1.72
CA GLY A 646 -18.50 -18.96 2.16
C GLY A 646 -17.65 -18.29 3.23
N TYR A 647 -16.76 -19.09 3.82
CA TYR A 647 -15.63 -18.57 4.60
C TYR A 647 -14.35 -19.31 4.24
N LEU A 648 -13.21 -18.66 4.47
CA LEU A 648 -11.87 -19.16 4.23
C LEU A 648 -10.99 -18.87 5.46
N VAL A 649 -10.19 -19.84 5.86
CA VAL A 649 -9.22 -19.74 6.96
C VAL A 649 -7.84 -19.97 6.39
N VAL A 650 -6.93 -19.02 6.61
CA VAL A 650 -5.54 -19.06 6.13
C VAL A 650 -4.64 -18.97 7.35
N VAL A 651 -3.70 -19.91 7.49
CA VAL A 651 -2.76 -19.97 8.62
C VAL A 651 -1.30 -19.93 8.16
N PRO A 652 -0.38 -19.33 8.95
CA PRO A 652 1.04 -19.30 8.62
C PRO A 652 1.61 -20.69 8.34
N GLY A 653 2.44 -20.77 7.29
CA GLY A 653 2.99 -22.01 6.73
C GLY A 653 2.28 -22.49 5.46
N SER A 654 0.98 -22.21 5.31
CA SER A 654 0.24 -22.59 4.09
C SER A 654 0.73 -21.84 2.84
N GLY A 655 0.64 -22.47 1.66
CA GLY A 655 1.00 -21.85 0.38
C GLY A 655 0.07 -20.70 -0.06
N ILE A 656 -0.95 -20.38 0.73
CA ILE A 656 -2.02 -19.41 0.44
C ILE A 656 -1.75 -18.03 1.11
N ASN A 657 -0.61 -17.89 1.82
CA ASN A 657 -0.31 -16.75 2.69
C ASN A 657 0.14 -15.46 1.99
N SER A 658 0.31 -15.41 0.66
CA SER A 658 0.75 -14.20 -0.04
C SER A 658 -0.35 -13.14 -0.05
N ILE A 659 -1.42 -13.38 -0.82
CA ILE A 659 -2.54 -12.46 -1.09
C ILE A 659 -3.25 -11.99 0.20
N PHE A 660 -3.32 -12.86 1.21
CA PHE A 660 -4.08 -12.60 2.44
C PHE A 660 -3.25 -11.94 3.57
N SER A 661 -1.97 -11.66 3.33
CA SER A 661 -1.06 -11.08 4.35
C SER A 661 -1.44 -9.69 4.88
N ASN A 662 -2.46 -9.05 4.29
CA ASN A 662 -3.00 -7.73 4.66
C ASN A 662 -4.32 -7.80 5.46
N ILE A 663 -4.81 -8.99 5.81
CA ILE A 663 -6.09 -9.19 6.52
C ILE A 663 -5.82 -9.89 7.86
N GLY A 664 -5.70 -9.09 8.92
CA GLY A 664 -5.32 -9.51 10.28
C GLY A 664 -3.99 -8.91 10.75
N ASP A 665 -3.57 -9.21 12.00
CA ASP A 665 -2.19 -8.97 12.44
C ASP A 665 -1.33 -10.17 12.01
N ALA A 666 -0.19 -9.92 11.37
CA ALA A 666 0.67 -10.93 10.76
C ALA A 666 1.42 -11.83 11.76
N THR A 667 1.00 -11.87 13.03
CA THR A 667 1.36 -12.92 13.99
C THR A 667 0.38 -14.08 13.98
N ASP A 668 -0.85 -13.85 13.56
CA ASP A 668 -1.98 -14.78 13.63
C ASP A 668 -2.42 -15.11 12.18
N GLY A 669 -3.33 -16.07 12.02
CA GLY A 669 -3.93 -16.39 10.72
C GLY A 669 -5.08 -15.45 10.36
N ALA A 670 -5.43 -15.43 9.08
CA ALA A 670 -6.59 -14.71 8.57
C ALA A 670 -7.85 -15.61 8.60
N THR A 671 -9.02 -15.01 8.78
CA THR A 671 -10.29 -15.65 8.43
C THR A 671 -11.18 -14.64 7.74
N THR A 672 -11.62 -14.98 6.54
CA THR A 672 -12.48 -14.13 5.70
C THR A 672 -13.81 -14.80 5.45
N VAL A 673 -14.85 -13.99 5.25
CA VAL A 673 -16.15 -14.40 4.71
C VAL A 673 -16.31 -13.80 3.33
N ASP A 674 -16.70 -14.61 2.37
CA ASP A 674 -16.95 -14.20 0.99
C ASP A 674 -18.40 -14.46 0.58
N PHE A 675 -18.92 -13.58 -0.27
CA PHE A 675 -20.22 -13.76 -0.91
C PHE A 675 -20.02 -13.58 -2.41
N SER A 676 -20.55 -14.50 -3.21
CA SER A 676 -20.53 -14.43 -4.67
C SER A 676 -21.94 -14.63 -5.24
N ARG A 677 -22.24 -13.99 -6.37
CA ARG A 677 -23.51 -14.13 -7.08
C ARG A 677 -23.28 -13.98 -8.58
N GLU A 678 -23.80 -14.90 -9.37
CA GLU A 678 -23.64 -14.98 -10.83
C GLU A 678 -25.03 -15.16 -11.48
N TRP A 679 -25.41 -14.32 -12.45
CA TRP A 679 -26.74 -14.40 -13.09
C TRP A 679 -26.77 -13.80 -14.52
N ASP A 680 -27.61 -14.37 -15.39
CA ASP A 680 -27.94 -13.81 -16.72
C ASP A 680 -29.17 -12.88 -16.64
N THR A 681 -29.09 -11.71 -17.29
CA THR A 681 -30.24 -10.82 -17.52
C THR A 681 -30.44 -10.45 -19.01
N ASN A 682 -30.94 -11.41 -19.81
CA ASN A 682 -31.32 -11.29 -21.24
C ASN A 682 -30.16 -11.42 -22.25
N GLY A 683 -29.14 -12.20 -21.95
CA GLY A 683 -27.86 -12.20 -22.64
C GLY A 683 -26.96 -11.08 -22.10
N LEU A 684 -26.86 -11.00 -20.78
CA LEU A 684 -25.97 -10.12 -20.02
C LEU A 684 -25.50 -10.91 -18.81
N ASP A 685 -24.22 -11.27 -18.76
CA ASP A 685 -23.67 -12.10 -17.69
C ASP A 685 -23.11 -11.20 -16.59
N HIS A 686 -23.75 -11.25 -15.41
CA HIS A 686 -23.41 -10.42 -14.25
C HIS A 686 -22.72 -11.27 -13.17
N ARG A 687 -21.68 -10.70 -12.55
CA ARG A 687 -21.03 -11.27 -11.36
C ARG A 687 -20.83 -10.21 -10.29
N PHE A 688 -21.28 -10.49 -9.06
CA PHE A 688 -21.01 -9.67 -7.87
C PHE A 688 -20.26 -10.50 -6.83
N ASN A 689 -19.12 -10.01 -6.36
CA ASN A 689 -18.30 -10.64 -5.32
C ASN A 689 -18.01 -9.64 -4.18
N LEU A 690 -17.97 -10.07 -2.92
CA LEU A 690 -17.47 -9.27 -1.80
C LEU A 690 -16.71 -10.11 -0.77
N VAL A 691 -15.81 -9.48 -0.03
CA VAL A 691 -15.02 -10.10 1.05
C VAL A 691 -15.10 -9.26 2.33
N VAL A 692 -15.28 -9.93 3.46
CA VAL A 692 -15.29 -9.37 4.82
C VAL A 692 -14.20 -10.04 5.65
N ASP A 693 -13.51 -9.25 6.46
CA ASP A 693 -12.63 -9.74 7.52
C ASP A 693 -13.50 -10.24 8.70
N ALA A 694 -13.39 -11.52 9.03
CA ALA A 694 -14.25 -12.13 10.05
C ALA A 694 -13.82 -11.76 11.48
N THR A 695 -12.63 -11.18 11.66
CA THR A 695 -12.05 -10.86 12.97
C THR A 695 -12.55 -9.52 13.53
N ASP A 696 -12.87 -8.56 12.66
CA ASP A 696 -13.40 -7.23 13.02
C ASP A 696 -14.75 -6.89 12.34
N GLY A 697 -15.25 -7.76 11.47
CA GLY A 697 -16.50 -7.56 10.72
C GLY A 697 -16.40 -6.51 9.61
N ARG A 698 -15.19 -6.09 9.23
CA ARG A 698 -14.93 -5.05 8.23
C ARG A 698 -15.13 -5.59 6.82
N LEU A 699 -15.99 -4.94 6.05
CA LEU A 699 -16.06 -5.10 4.61
C LEU A 699 -14.71 -4.66 4.01
N VAL A 700 -13.97 -5.61 3.43
CA VAL A 700 -12.65 -5.36 2.81
C VAL A 700 -12.85 -4.71 1.45
N GLY A 701 -13.79 -5.24 0.68
CA GLY A 701 -14.17 -4.70 -0.61
C GLY A 701 -15.24 -5.52 -1.32
N TRP A 702 -15.72 -5.00 -2.44
CA TRP A 702 -16.66 -5.67 -3.35
C TRP A 702 -16.39 -5.28 -4.81
N ASN A 703 -16.75 -6.17 -5.73
CA ASN A 703 -16.59 -6.01 -7.17
C ASN A 703 -17.87 -6.46 -7.89
N TYR A 704 -18.38 -5.65 -8.79
CA TYR A 704 -19.47 -5.96 -9.72
C TYR A 704 -19.00 -5.82 -11.16
N VAL A 705 -19.28 -6.83 -11.98
CA VAL A 705 -18.95 -6.86 -13.42
C VAL A 705 -20.17 -7.31 -14.21
N ASN A 706 -20.37 -6.73 -15.39
CA ASN A 706 -21.40 -7.09 -16.38
C ASN A 706 -20.74 -7.22 -17.77
N ILE A 707 -21.08 -8.29 -18.49
CA ILE A 707 -20.44 -8.74 -19.73
C ILE A 707 -21.49 -9.00 -20.82
N LYS A 708 -21.17 -8.66 -22.08
CA LYS A 708 -22.11 -8.58 -23.20
C LYS A 708 -21.49 -8.76 -24.59
#